data_AF-A0AAV6M415-F1
#
_entry.id   AF-A0AAV6M415-F1
#
_cell.length_a   1.000
_cell.length_b   1.000
_cell.length_c   1.000
_cell.angle_alpha   90.00
_cell.angle_beta   90.00
_cell.angle_gamma   90.00
#
_symmetry.space_group_name_H-M   'P 1'
#
loop_
_entity.id
_entity.type
_entity.pdbx_description
1 polymer ?
#
loop_
_entity_poly.entity_id
_entity_poly.type
_entity_poly.pdbx_seq_one_letter_code
_entity_poly.pdbx_strand_id
1 'polypeptide(L)'
;MKLVNDKAMSLTPKEPKHVMKFRGGSVLGKKTILKSDHFPGCQNKRLSPQIDGAPNYRQADSLKVHGVAIPTIVGIQNVLKYVGAQKHRQQAQVLWINLREEPVVYINGRPFVLRDVERPFSNLEYTGIDRARVEQMEARLKEDILIEASRYGNKILVTDEMPDGQMVDQWELVSHDSIKSPLEVYEELQVEGVHVDYERVPVTDEKSPKESDFDILVRKISQVDINTEIIFNCQMGRGRTTTGMVIATLVYLNRVGASGITRTNSIGKVSNYSTNVDDNLPNSDEAIRRGEYAVIRSLTRVLEGGAEGKRQVDKVIDKCASMQNLREAIATYRNSILRQADEMKREAALSFFVEYLERYYFLICFAVYIHSERSALRSTSSGHCSFAEWMKERPELYSIIRRLLRRDPMGALGYASLKPTLLKISESADGRPSEMGVVAALRNGEVLGSLTVLKSDHCPGCQNQSLPERVEGAPNFREVPGFPVYGVANPTVDGIRSVIRRIGSSEGGRPIFWHNMREEPVIYINGKPFVLREVERPYKNMLEYTGIDRERVERMEARLKEDILREAERYGGAIMVIHETDNRQIYDTWEHVSSESVQTPFEVFKRLECDGFPIKYARVPITDGKAPKSSDFDALALNIVSASKDTAFVFNCQMGIGRTTTGTVIACLLKLRMDYGRPIKVLLNKKTHEDVDGGTSSDENTESNAALSPSTHTEVKQKNQSRVFGINDILLLWKITRLFDNGMECREALDAIIDRCSALQNIRQAVLQYRKVFNQHVEPRVRRVALNRGAEYLERYFRLIAFAAYLGSEAFDGIYENRECRGMTFKNWLHQKPEVQAMKWSIRLRPGRFFTVPEALRAQHESQHGDAVMEAVVKARCGSVLGEGSILKMYFFPGQRTSSYIQIHGAPHVFKVDGYPIYSMGTPTITGAREMLVYLCTKLKVDASSTLNVAIIDLREEAVVYINDTPFVLRELNKPFDTLKHAGITGPVVEHMEARLKEDILSEIKQSGGRMLLHREEYNPSLNQSNVIGYWENIFADDVKTPAEVYAHLKDEGHDVTYKRVPLTREREALASDVDAIQFCKDNSAGCYLFVSHTGFGGVAYAMAILCIRLGAEADFASNIPQSIANADLSYAYEDGLHAQASEEAAFRLGDYRDILSLTRVLMHGPKSKADVDIVIERCAGAGHLRDDIYYYCKELKKFPGYDEEHRAYLMDMGVTFFSSLSNPTSTVPRQRI
;
A
#
# COMPACT_ATOMS: atom_id res chain seq x y z
N MET A 1 -0.67 -20.54 -82.41
CA MET A 1 0.17 -19.43 -81.93
C MET A 1 -0.72 -18.34 -81.33
N LYS A 2 -0.94 -18.37 -80.00
CA LYS A 2 -1.42 -17.22 -79.21
C LYS A 2 -1.17 -17.53 -77.74
N LEU A 3 -0.60 -16.53 -77.05
CA LEU A 3 0.07 -16.60 -75.78
C LEU A 3 -0.86 -16.99 -74.61
N VAL A 4 -0.35 -17.89 -73.76
CA VAL A 4 -0.74 -17.99 -72.34
C VAL A 4 -0.03 -16.85 -71.63
N ASN A 5 -0.79 -15.93 -71.03
CA ASN A 5 -0.26 -14.83 -70.24
C ASN A 5 -0.56 -15.13 -68.76
N ASP A 6 0.48 -15.53 -68.04
CA ASP A 6 0.52 -15.52 -66.58
C ASP A 6 0.28 -14.10 -66.08
N LYS A 7 -0.88 -13.87 -65.46
CA LYS A 7 -1.08 -12.71 -64.58
C LYS A 7 -0.68 -13.11 -63.18
N ALA A 8 0.62 -13.02 -62.90
CA ALA A 8 1.10 -12.76 -61.55
C ALA A 8 0.46 -11.44 -61.08
N MET A 9 -0.39 -11.50 -60.05
CA MET A 9 -0.82 -10.30 -59.34
C MET A 9 0.43 -9.66 -58.72
N SER A 10 0.92 -8.57 -59.31
CA SER A 10 1.93 -7.74 -58.67
C SER A 10 1.31 -7.12 -57.41
N LEU A 11 1.67 -7.66 -56.25
CA LEU A 11 1.46 -7.00 -54.96
C LEU A 11 2.28 -5.71 -54.97
N THR A 12 1.66 -4.59 -55.31
CA THR A 12 2.23 -3.27 -55.05
C THR A 12 2.55 -3.16 -53.56
N PRO A 13 3.76 -2.70 -53.16
CA PRO A 13 4.08 -2.50 -51.76
C PRO A 13 3.05 -1.54 -51.16
N LYS A 14 2.18 -2.03 -50.28
CA LYS A 14 1.28 -1.15 -49.51
C LYS A 14 2.14 -0.18 -48.70
N GLU A 15 1.69 1.07 -48.57
CA GLU A 15 2.42 2.06 -47.77
C GLU A 15 2.70 1.50 -46.36
N PRO A 16 3.91 1.68 -45.80
CA PRO A 16 4.28 1.24 -44.44
C PRO A 16 3.23 1.58 -43.38
N LYS A 17 2.66 2.79 -43.45
CA LYS A 17 1.59 3.27 -42.57
C LYS A 17 0.33 2.41 -42.64
N HIS A 18 -0.01 1.91 -43.83
CA HIS A 18 -1.13 1.01 -44.03
C HIS A 18 -0.84 -0.34 -43.36
N VAL A 19 0.35 -0.92 -43.58
CA VAL A 19 0.73 -2.20 -42.95
C VAL A 19 0.67 -2.10 -41.43
N MET A 20 1.29 -1.08 -40.83
CA MET A 20 1.30 -0.84 -39.38
C MET A 20 -0.10 -0.66 -38.77
N LYS A 21 -1.03 -0.04 -39.51
CA LYS A 21 -2.41 0.19 -39.06
C LYS A 21 -3.24 -1.10 -39.03
N PHE A 22 -2.98 -2.03 -39.95
CA PHE A 22 -3.76 -3.25 -40.13
C PHE A 22 -3.06 -4.52 -39.61
N ARG A 23 -1.96 -4.37 -38.86
CA ARG A 23 -1.34 -5.49 -38.12
C ARG A 23 -2.35 -6.13 -37.19
N GLY A 24 -2.47 -7.46 -37.29
CA GLY A 24 -3.47 -8.25 -36.56
C GLY A 24 -2.88 -9.40 -35.75
N GLY A 25 -1.56 -9.38 -35.50
CA GLY A 25 -0.90 -10.39 -34.67
C GLY A 25 -1.28 -10.27 -33.19
N SER A 26 -1.08 -11.35 -32.46
CA SER A 26 -1.37 -11.43 -31.02
C SER A 26 -0.42 -10.59 -30.16
N VAL A 27 0.84 -10.50 -30.57
CA VAL A 27 1.92 -9.68 -30.02
C VAL A 27 2.26 -8.56 -30.99
N LEU A 28 2.45 -8.88 -32.28
CA LEU A 28 2.64 -7.93 -33.38
C LEU A 28 1.30 -7.32 -33.83
N GLY A 29 0.67 -6.58 -32.93
CA GLY A 29 -0.64 -5.99 -33.12
C GLY A 29 -0.60 -4.57 -33.70
N LYS A 30 -1.78 -3.94 -33.77
CA LYS A 30 -1.96 -2.54 -34.17
C LYS A 30 -1.04 -1.61 -33.36
N LYS A 31 -0.63 -0.49 -33.98
CA LYS A 31 0.24 0.54 -33.38
C LYS A 31 1.62 0.02 -32.93
N THR A 32 2.12 -1.08 -33.52
CA THR A 32 3.45 -1.62 -33.19
C THR A 32 4.35 -1.76 -34.41
N ILE A 33 5.66 -1.63 -34.15
CA ILE A 33 6.73 -1.82 -35.15
C ILE A 33 7.75 -2.83 -34.65
N LEU A 34 8.48 -3.45 -35.58
CA LEU A 34 9.65 -4.28 -35.30
C LEU A 34 10.91 -3.45 -35.54
N LYS A 35 11.47 -2.90 -34.48
CA LYS A 35 12.65 -2.03 -34.59
C LYS A 35 13.93 -2.87 -34.48
N SER A 36 14.91 -2.60 -35.35
CA SER A 36 16.26 -3.15 -35.18
C SER A 36 16.86 -2.66 -33.86
N ASP A 37 17.37 -3.61 -33.08
CA ASP A 37 18.08 -3.30 -31.83
C ASP A 37 19.53 -2.86 -32.08
N HIS A 38 20.06 -3.14 -33.26
CA HIS A 38 21.33 -2.58 -33.72
C HIS A 38 21.04 -1.25 -34.41
N PHE A 39 21.48 -0.16 -33.79
CA PHE A 39 21.27 1.21 -34.26
C PHE A 39 22.57 2.04 -34.11
N PRO A 40 22.72 3.12 -34.86
CA PRO A 40 23.88 4.00 -34.76
C PRO A 40 24.10 4.51 -33.34
N GLY A 41 25.26 4.17 -32.76
CA GLY A 41 25.59 4.52 -31.36
C GLY A 41 25.26 3.43 -30.34
N CYS A 42 24.77 2.25 -30.75
CA CYS A 42 24.64 1.10 -29.86
C CYS A 42 26.00 0.58 -29.36
N GLN A 43 27.10 0.85 -30.09
CA GLN A 43 28.47 0.45 -29.74
C GLN A 43 29.31 1.62 -29.22
N ASN A 44 29.83 1.46 -28.01
CA ASN A 44 30.83 2.33 -27.40
C ASN A 44 32.22 1.89 -27.86
N LYS A 45 32.80 2.64 -28.80
CA LYS A 45 34.12 2.34 -29.41
C LYS A 45 35.30 2.41 -28.43
N ARG A 46 35.10 2.93 -27.21
CA ARG A 46 36.13 2.98 -26.16
C ARG A 46 36.31 1.65 -25.42
N LEU A 47 35.35 0.73 -25.54
CA LEU A 47 35.45 -0.58 -24.91
C LEU A 47 36.35 -1.49 -25.74
N SER A 48 37.17 -2.28 -25.06
CA SER A 48 38.00 -3.33 -25.64
C SER A 48 37.88 -4.61 -24.81
N PRO A 49 37.87 -5.81 -25.45
CA PRO A 49 38.00 -6.04 -26.89
C PRO A 49 36.73 -5.68 -27.68
N GLN A 50 36.88 -5.40 -28.97
CA GLN A 50 35.74 -5.27 -29.89
C GLN A 50 35.49 -6.61 -30.56
N ILE A 51 34.32 -7.20 -30.29
CA ILE A 51 33.92 -8.48 -30.88
C ILE A 51 32.84 -8.20 -31.93
N ASP A 52 33.06 -8.68 -33.16
CA ASP A 52 32.14 -8.46 -34.26
C ASP A 52 30.76 -9.07 -33.98
N GLY A 53 29.71 -8.30 -34.27
CA GLY A 53 28.33 -8.64 -33.93
C GLY A 53 27.97 -8.58 -32.43
N ALA A 54 28.90 -8.28 -31.52
CA ALA A 54 28.69 -8.26 -30.07
C ALA A 54 29.06 -6.90 -29.45
N PRO A 55 28.18 -5.89 -29.56
CA PRO A 55 28.48 -4.54 -29.10
C PRO A 55 28.69 -4.49 -27.57
N ASN A 56 29.55 -3.57 -27.12
CA ASN A 56 29.82 -3.29 -25.69
C ASN A 56 30.25 -4.50 -24.84
N TYR A 57 30.84 -5.52 -25.47
CA TYR A 57 31.46 -6.62 -24.74
C TYR A 57 32.56 -6.09 -23.81
N ARG A 58 32.58 -6.60 -22.58
CA ARG A 58 33.59 -6.27 -21.55
C ARG A 58 33.60 -7.31 -20.42
N GLN A 59 34.70 -7.33 -19.69
CA GLN A 59 34.91 -8.15 -18.51
C GLN A 59 34.98 -7.27 -17.25
N ALA A 60 34.52 -7.76 -16.09
CA ALA A 60 34.70 -7.11 -14.81
C ALA A 60 36.14 -7.35 -14.29
N ASP A 61 37.04 -6.40 -14.56
CA ASP A 61 38.49 -6.57 -14.36
C ASP A 61 38.99 -7.93 -14.90
N SER A 62 39.59 -8.74 -14.03
CA SER A 62 40.10 -10.09 -14.30
C SER A 62 39.20 -11.20 -13.74
N LEU A 63 37.92 -10.90 -13.48
CA LEU A 63 36.94 -11.86 -12.94
C LEU A 63 36.16 -12.54 -14.07
N LYS A 64 35.57 -13.71 -13.78
CA LYS A 64 34.79 -14.53 -14.73
C LYS A 64 33.39 -13.99 -15.04
N VAL A 65 33.22 -12.67 -15.00
CA VAL A 65 31.94 -11.99 -15.15
C VAL A 65 32.04 -11.00 -16.30
N HIS A 66 31.16 -11.15 -17.28
CA HIS A 66 31.18 -10.42 -18.54
C HIS A 66 29.84 -9.72 -18.79
N GLY A 67 29.89 -8.65 -19.58
CA GLY A 67 28.72 -7.91 -20.00
C GLY A 67 28.77 -7.58 -21.48
N VAL A 68 27.65 -7.67 -22.17
CA VAL A 68 27.52 -7.36 -23.59
C VAL A 68 26.16 -6.68 -23.88
N ALA A 69 26.09 -5.86 -24.93
CA ALA A 69 24.80 -5.44 -25.50
C ALA A 69 24.16 -6.60 -26.26
N ILE A 70 22.92 -6.44 -26.74
CA ILE A 70 22.26 -7.52 -27.49
C ILE A 70 23.10 -7.88 -28.74
N PRO A 71 23.66 -9.10 -28.82
CA PRO A 71 24.50 -9.49 -29.95
C PRO A 71 23.64 -9.97 -31.14
N THR A 72 24.25 -10.08 -32.31
CA THR A 72 23.72 -10.92 -33.41
C THR A 72 24.00 -12.40 -33.11
N ILE A 73 23.37 -13.32 -33.85
CA ILE A 73 23.67 -14.77 -33.69
C ILE A 73 25.17 -15.04 -33.89
N VAL A 74 25.78 -14.45 -34.92
CA VAL A 74 27.23 -14.51 -35.17
C VAL A 74 28.03 -13.90 -34.01
N GLY A 75 27.54 -12.78 -33.45
CA GLY A 75 28.13 -12.15 -32.28
C GLY A 75 28.14 -13.07 -31.05
N ILE A 76 27.07 -13.84 -30.81
CA ILE A 76 27.02 -14.84 -29.73
C ILE A 76 28.12 -15.87 -29.93
N GLN A 77 28.23 -16.44 -31.13
CA GLN A 77 29.27 -17.43 -31.47
C GLN A 77 30.67 -16.86 -31.28
N ASN A 78 30.91 -15.62 -31.70
CA ASN A 78 32.19 -14.93 -31.54
C ASN A 78 32.55 -14.71 -30.07
N VAL A 79 31.59 -14.33 -29.22
CA VAL A 79 31.79 -14.19 -27.77
C VAL A 79 32.12 -15.55 -27.14
N LEU A 80 31.34 -16.59 -27.45
CA LEU A 80 31.55 -17.95 -26.93
C LEU A 80 32.92 -18.51 -27.35
N LYS A 81 33.37 -18.20 -28.57
CA LYS A 81 34.72 -18.52 -29.04
C LYS A 81 35.80 -17.76 -28.27
N TYR A 82 35.59 -16.47 -28.02
CA TYR A 82 36.53 -15.61 -27.29
C TYR A 82 36.73 -16.09 -25.83
N VAL A 83 35.66 -16.49 -25.14
CA VAL A 83 35.73 -17.00 -23.76
C VAL A 83 36.17 -18.48 -23.66
N GLY A 84 36.36 -19.18 -24.78
CA GLY A 84 36.89 -20.55 -24.81
C GLY A 84 35.85 -21.66 -24.63
N ALA A 85 34.59 -21.44 -25.02
CA ALA A 85 33.50 -22.42 -24.86
C ALA A 85 33.37 -23.46 -26.01
N GLN A 86 34.43 -23.71 -26.80
CA GLN A 86 34.38 -24.56 -28.00
C GLN A 86 34.77 -26.04 -27.76
N LYS A 87 34.36 -26.89 -28.71
CA LYS A 87 34.36 -28.37 -28.70
C LYS A 87 35.72 -29.07 -28.46
N HIS A 88 36.88 -28.38 -28.53
CA HIS A 88 38.19 -29.07 -28.67
C HIS A 88 39.41 -28.58 -27.85
N ARG A 89 39.33 -27.59 -26.95
CA ARG A 89 40.44 -27.28 -26.00
C ARG A 89 39.90 -26.67 -24.69
N GLN A 90 40.56 -26.97 -23.56
CA GLN A 90 40.34 -26.48 -22.17
C GLN A 90 38.99 -25.73 -21.94
N GLN A 91 38.00 -26.49 -21.51
CA GLN A 91 36.58 -26.19 -21.51
C GLN A 91 36.18 -25.10 -20.49
N ALA A 92 35.84 -23.90 -20.98
CA ALA A 92 35.08 -22.95 -20.18
C ALA A 92 33.58 -23.24 -20.33
N GLN A 93 32.89 -23.58 -19.23
CA GLN A 93 31.43 -23.57 -19.20
C GLN A 93 30.94 -22.13 -19.15
N VAL A 94 29.84 -21.81 -19.85
CA VAL A 94 29.28 -20.46 -19.88
C VAL A 94 27.84 -20.48 -19.36
N LEU A 95 27.51 -19.56 -18.46
CA LEU A 95 26.14 -19.23 -18.09
C LEU A 95 25.79 -17.87 -18.71
N TRP A 96 24.89 -17.87 -19.70
CA TRP A 96 24.43 -16.68 -20.39
C TRP A 96 23.09 -16.21 -19.84
N ILE A 97 23.06 -15.02 -19.23
CA ILE A 97 21.87 -14.43 -18.59
C ILE A 97 21.40 -13.20 -19.38
N ASN A 98 20.21 -13.30 -19.96
CA ASN A 98 19.54 -12.20 -20.64
C ASN A 98 18.59 -11.48 -19.68
N LEU A 99 18.84 -10.20 -19.43
CA LEU A 99 18.11 -9.38 -18.45
C LEU A 99 16.91 -8.61 -19.03
N ARG A 100 16.48 -8.92 -20.25
CA ARG A 100 15.43 -8.14 -20.95
C ARG A 100 14.02 -8.59 -20.61
N GLU A 101 13.15 -7.64 -20.31
CA GLU A 101 11.71 -7.88 -20.25
C GLU A 101 11.00 -7.72 -21.59
N GLU A 102 11.64 -7.07 -22.56
CA GLU A 102 11.07 -6.87 -23.89
C GLU A 102 11.18 -8.15 -24.73
N PRO A 103 10.13 -8.56 -25.47
CA PRO A 103 10.24 -9.71 -26.38
C PRO A 103 11.19 -9.38 -27.54
N VAL A 104 12.18 -10.25 -27.76
CA VAL A 104 13.18 -10.14 -28.82
C VAL A 104 13.00 -11.27 -29.81
N VAL A 105 13.23 -11.00 -31.10
CA VAL A 105 13.25 -12.01 -32.16
C VAL A 105 14.46 -11.77 -33.06
N TYR A 106 15.12 -12.83 -33.50
CA TYR A 106 16.17 -12.76 -34.51
C TYR A 106 15.57 -12.97 -35.89
N ILE A 107 15.84 -12.06 -36.82
CA ILE A 107 15.47 -12.19 -38.24
C ILE A 107 16.75 -12.10 -39.05
N ASN A 108 17.04 -13.13 -39.86
CA ASN A 108 18.29 -13.24 -40.64
C ASN A 108 19.55 -13.05 -39.76
N GLY A 109 19.50 -13.54 -38.51
CA GLY A 109 20.58 -13.42 -37.53
C GLY A 109 20.72 -12.06 -36.83
N ARG A 110 19.92 -11.05 -37.21
CA ARG A 110 19.87 -9.72 -36.56
C ARG A 110 18.78 -9.64 -35.49
N PRO A 111 19.01 -9.01 -34.33
CA PRO A 111 17.99 -8.86 -33.29
C PRO A 111 17.02 -7.71 -33.56
N PHE A 112 15.72 -7.97 -33.41
CA PHE A 112 14.62 -7.02 -33.49
C PHE A 112 13.76 -7.05 -32.22
N VAL A 113 13.18 -5.90 -31.88
CA VAL A 113 12.32 -5.73 -30.69
C VAL A 113 11.02 -5.03 -31.05
N LEU A 114 9.94 -5.39 -30.36
CA LEU A 114 8.64 -4.74 -30.49
C LEU A 114 8.65 -3.32 -29.88
N ARG A 115 8.11 -2.33 -30.60
CA ARG A 115 7.97 -0.94 -30.14
C ARG A 115 6.59 -0.38 -30.44
N ASP A 116 6.18 0.64 -29.68
CA ASP A 116 5.02 1.47 -30.01
C ASP A 116 5.38 2.44 -31.15
N VAL A 117 4.50 2.56 -32.14
CA VAL A 117 4.70 3.45 -33.29
C VAL A 117 4.76 4.93 -32.91
N GLU A 118 4.04 5.34 -31.86
CA GLU A 118 4.00 6.73 -31.37
C GLU A 118 5.23 7.04 -30.49
N ARG A 119 5.89 6.01 -29.94
CA ARG A 119 7.08 6.14 -29.08
C ARG A 119 8.17 5.12 -29.45
N PRO A 120 8.71 5.18 -30.68
CA PRO A 120 9.57 4.12 -31.21
C PRO A 120 10.95 4.03 -30.53
N PHE A 121 11.34 5.07 -29.79
CA PHE A 121 12.58 5.12 -28.99
C PHE A 121 12.42 4.61 -27.55
N SER A 122 11.19 4.36 -27.10
CA SER A 122 10.87 3.98 -25.71
C SER A 122 10.58 2.49 -25.63
N ASN A 123 11.05 1.81 -24.57
CA ASN A 123 10.74 0.39 -24.37
C ASN A 123 9.25 0.22 -24.04
N LEU A 124 8.68 -0.91 -24.44
CA LEU A 124 7.41 -1.37 -23.89
C LEU A 124 7.71 -1.95 -22.50
N GLU A 125 7.11 -1.37 -21.47
CA GLU A 125 7.32 -1.79 -20.08
C GLU A 125 6.28 -2.84 -19.67
N TYR A 126 6.75 -3.99 -19.18
CA TYR A 126 5.92 -5.08 -18.66
C TYR A 126 6.33 -5.40 -17.22
N THR A 127 6.36 -4.37 -16.38
CA THR A 127 6.99 -4.43 -15.05
C THR A 127 6.54 -5.62 -14.21
N GLY A 128 7.45 -6.57 -13.95
CA GLY A 128 7.17 -7.78 -13.16
C GLY A 128 6.75 -9.00 -13.95
N ILE A 129 6.86 -8.99 -15.28
CA ILE A 129 6.68 -10.17 -16.12
C ILE A 129 7.71 -11.26 -15.78
N ASP A 130 7.29 -12.53 -15.77
CA ASP A 130 8.18 -13.66 -15.53
C ASP A 130 8.81 -14.20 -16.84
N ARG A 131 9.80 -15.08 -16.70
CA ARG A 131 10.50 -15.72 -17.82
C ARG A 131 9.54 -16.43 -18.79
N ALA A 132 8.68 -17.29 -18.27
CA ALA A 132 7.82 -18.15 -19.07
C ALA A 132 6.89 -17.31 -19.95
N ARG A 133 6.40 -16.20 -19.40
CA ARG A 133 5.54 -15.26 -20.09
C ARG A 133 6.26 -14.50 -21.20
N VAL A 134 7.50 -14.05 -20.98
CA VAL A 134 8.31 -13.39 -22.03
C VAL A 134 8.64 -14.35 -23.17
N GLU A 135 9.14 -15.56 -22.87
CA GLU A 135 9.50 -16.55 -23.89
C GLU A 135 8.27 -16.97 -24.71
N GLN A 136 7.11 -17.09 -24.07
CA GLN A 136 5.83 -17.33 -24.73
C GLN A 136 5.37 -16.17 -25.63
N MET A 137 5.67 -14.92 -25.28
CA MET A 137 5.46 -13.77 -26.17
C MET A 137 6.43 -13.80 -27.34
N GLU A 138 7.68 -14.22 -27.16
CA GLU A 138 8.66 -14.35 -28.24
C GLU A 138 8.27 -15.43 -29.25
N ALA A 139 7.75 -16.57 -28.78
CA ALA A 139 7.22 -17.63 -29.65
C ALA A 139 6.02 -17.14 -30.49
N ARG A 140 5.03 -16.50 -29.85
CA ARG A 140 3.89 -15.92 -30.57
C ARG A 140 4.28 -14.77 -31.51
N LEU A 141 5.29 -13.98 -31.14
CA LEU A 141 5.82 -12.93 -32.01
C LEU A 141 6.43 -13.54 -33.29
N LYS A 142 7.16 -14.65 -33.18
CA LYS A 142 7.67 -15.40 -34.35
C LYS A 142 6.52 -15.89 -35.24
N GLU A 143 5.47 -16.47 -34.65
CA GLU A 143 4.27 -16.91 -35.38
C GLU A 143 3.58 -15.73 -36.09
N ASP A 144 3.36 -14.61 -35.40
CA ASP A 144 2.75 -13.41 -35.97
C ASP A 144 3.55 -12.88 -37.17
N ILE A 145 4.89 -12.91 -37.09
CA ILE A 145 5.78 -12.49 -38.18
C ILE A 145 5.62 -13.42 -39.39
N LEU A 146 5.59 -14.73 -39.18
CA LEU A 146 5.42 -15.71 -40.25
C LEU A 146 4.05 -15.55 -40.94
N ILE A 147 3.00 -15.34 -40.16
CA ILE A 147 1.64 -15.11 -40.68
C ILE A 147 1.59 -13.80 -41.47
N GLU A 148 2.13 -12.70 -40.93
CA GLU A 148 2.18 -11.42 -41.65
C GLU A 148 3.02 -11.52 -42.92
N ALA A 149 4.19 -12.17 -42.86
CA ALA A 149 5.07 -12.33 -44.01
C ALA A 149 4.41 -13.13 -45.14
N SER A 150 3.61 -14.16 -44.82
CA SER A 150 2.87 -14.94 -45.82
C SER A 150 1.90 -14.07 -46.65
N ARG A 151 1.35 -13.00 -46.05
CA ARG A 151 0.44 -12.04 -46.72
C ARG A 151 1.16 -11.09 -47.65
N TYR A 152 2.46 -10.89 -47.47
CA TYR A 152 3.28 -9.93 -48.21
C TYR A 152 4.42 -10.58 -49.01
N GLY A 153 4.22 -11.84 -49.43
CA GLY A 153 5.17 -12.55 -50.29
C GLY A 153 6.47 -12.94 -49.56
N ASN A 154 6.34 -13.47 -48.34
CA ASN A 154 7.42 -13.85 -47.45
C ASN A 154 8.33 -12.68 -47.06
N LYS A 155 7.75 -11.48 -46.94
CA LYS A 155 8.45 -10.28 -46.48
C LYS A 155 7.78 -9.69 -45.26
N ILE A 156 8.58 -9.29 -44.28
CA ILE A 156 8.12 -8.58 -43.10
C ILE A 156 8.62 -7.14 -43.12
N LEU A 157 7.79 -6.21 -42.65
CA LEU A 157 8.19 -4.81 -42.49
C LEU A 157 8.91 -4.61 -41.15
N VAL A 158 10.17 -4.22 -41.20
CA VAL A 158 11.00 -3.84 -40.06
C VAL A 158 11.37 -2.36 -40.14
N THR A 159 11.79 -1.78 -39.02
CA THR A 159 12.17 -0.37 -38.93
C THR A 159 13.60 -0.25 -38.41
N ASP A 160 14.46 0.40 -39.19
CA ASP A 160 15.83 0.75 -38.79
C ASP A 160 15.90 2.21 -38.34
N GLU A 161 16.83 2.51 -37.43
CA GLU A 161 17.13 3.86 -36.97
C GLU A 161 18.39 4.36 -37.68
N MET A 162 18.31 5.51 -38.33
CA MET A 162 19.42 6.14 -39.03
C MET A 162 20.25 7.04 -38.09
N PRO A 163 21.49 7.43 -38.45
CA PRO A 163 22.37 8.21 -37.56
C PRO A 163 21.84 9.59 -37.14
N ASP A 164 20.92 10.15 -37.92
CA ASP A 164 20.18 11.40 -37.69
C ASP A 164 18.93 11.22 -36.82
N GLY A 165 18.63 9.98 -36.40
CA GLY A 165 17.46 9.62 -35.61
C GLY A 165 16.20 9.38 -36.43
N GLN A 166 16.27 9.39 -37.77
CA GLN A 166 15.13 9.06 -38.61
C GLN A 166 14.82 7.55 -38.55
N MET A 167 13.53 7.21 -38.43
CA MET A 167 13.05 5.83 -38.54
C MET A 167 12.77 5.51 -40.02
N VAL A 168 13.34 4.43 -40.53
CA VAL A 168 13.21 4.00 -41.92
C VAL A 168 12.66 2.58 -41.98
N ASP A 169 11.51 2.43 -42.61
CA ASP A 169 10.85 1.15 -42.80
C ASP A 169 11.43 0.40 -44.01
N GLN A 170 11.71 -0.89 -43.83
CA GLN A 170 12.33 -1.76 -44.83
C GLN A 170 11.62 -3.11 -44.87
N TRP A 171 11.54 -3.69 -46.07
CA TRP A 171 11.01 -5.03 -46.26
C TRP A 171 12.13 -6.07 -46.20
N GLU A 172 12.06 -6.95 -45.22
CA GLU A 172 13.01 -8.05 -45.02
C GLU A 172 12.42 -9.36 -45.50
N LEU A 173 13.17 -10.13 -46.30
CA LEU A 173 12.78 -11.47 -46.72
C LEU A 173 12.93 -12.44 -45.53
N VAL A 174 11.91 -13.24 -45.29
CA VAL A 174 11.88 -14.19 -44.18
C VAL A 174 11.36 -15.56 -44.60
N SER A 175 11.90 -16.58 -43.93
CA SER A 175 11.52 -17.98 -43.98
C SER A 175 11.34 -18.49 -42.54
N HIS A 176 10.88 -19.72 -42.39
CA HIS A 176 10.74 -20.34 -41.07
C HIS A 176 12.09 -20.43 -40.32
N ASP A 177 13.17 -20.79 -41.02
CA ASP A 177 14.50 -20.99 -40.41
C ASP A 177 15.26 -19.68 -40.16
N SER A 178 14.88 -18.61 -40.85
CA SER A 178 15.53 -17.30 -40.66
C SER A 178 15.00 -16.53 -39.46
N ILE A 179 13.92 -16.99 -38.83
CA ILE A 179 13.31 -16.35 -37.66
C ILE A 179 13.50 -17.24 -36.43
N LYS A 180 14.19 -16.73 -35.41
CA LYS A 180 14.46 -17.49 -34.18
C LYS A 180 14.18 -16.68 -32.93
N SER A 181 13.61 -17.31 -31.92
CA SER A 181 13.59 -16.75 -30.57
C SER A 181 14.98 -16.85 -29.94
N PRO A 182 15.30 -16.03 -28.91
CA PRO A 182 16.54 -16.17 -28.17
C PRO A 182 16.77 -17.59 -27.63
N LEU A 183 15.74 -18.24 -27.10
CA LEU A 183 15.84 -19.60 -26.56
C LEU A 183 16.26 -20.60 -27.65
N GLU A 184 15.59 -20.58 -28.81
CA GLU A 184 15.92 -21.44 -29.96
C GLU A 184 17.38 -21.28 -30.40
N VAL A 185 17.90 -20.05 -30.41
CA VAL A 185 19.31 -19.78 -30.78
C VAL A 185 20.28 -20.48 -29.82
N TYR A 186 20.03 -20.45 -28.51
CA TYR A 186 20.93 -21.11 -27.55
C TYR A 186 20.76 -22.63 -27.54
N GLU A 187 19.55 -23.15 -27.73
CA GLU A 187 19.30 -24.59 -27.86
C GLU A 187 20.03 -25.18 -29.08
N GLU A 188 20.02 -24.48 -30.22
CA GLU A 188 20.80 -24.89 -31.40
C GLU A 188 22.31 -24.93 -31.11
N LEU A 189 22.85 -23.90 -30.44
CA LEU A 189 24.27 -23.87 -30.06
C LEU A 189 24.63 -25.01 -29.09
N GLN A 190 23.74 -25.37 -28.17
CA GLN A 190 23.91 -26.52 -27.28
C GLN A 190 23.96 -27.84 -28.06
N VAL A 191 23.07 -28.02 -29.05
CA VAL A 191 23.05 -29.20 -29.94
C VAL A 191 24.33 -29.28 -30.79
N GLU A 192 24.88 -28.14 -31.23
CA GLU A 192 26.17 -28.06 -31.93
C GLU A 192 27.37 -28.47 -31.04
N GLY A 193 27.15 -28.57 -29.73
CA GLY A 193 28.13 -28.99 -28.73
C GLY A 193 28.87 -27.83 -28.06
N VAL A 194 28.26 -26.64 -28.03
CA VAL A 194 28.77 -25.48 -27.27
C VAL A 194 28.31 -25.57 -25.82
N HIS A 195 29.23 -25.39 -24.87
CA HIS A 195 28.92 -25.47 -23.43
C HIS A 195 28.37 -24.15 -22.89
N VAL A 196 27.13 -23.81 -23.29
CA VAL A 196 26.42 -22.61 -22.84
C VAL A 196 25.07 -22.96 -22.23
N ASP A 197 24.80 -22.51 -21.01
CA ASP A 197 23.49 -22.55 -20.37
C ASP A 197 22.82 -21.19 -20.52
N TYR A 198 21.61 -21.14 -21.07
CA TYR A 198 20.86 -19.90 -21.25
C TYR A 198 19.79 -19.71 -20.17
N GLU A 199 19.75 -18.50 -19.61
CA GLU A 199 18.74 -18.09 -18.64
C GLU A 199 18.17 -16.71 -19.01
N ARG A 200 16.84 -16.58 -18.93
CA ARG A 200 16.13 -15.30 -19.08
C ARG A 200 15.65 -14.81 -17.72
N VAL A 201 16.07 -13.61 -17.32
CA VAL A 201 15.64 -12.95 -16.07
C VAL A 201 15.10 -11.55 -16.42
N PRO A 202 13.79 -11.41 -16.67
CA PRO A 202 13.19 -10.15 -17.11
C PRO A 202 13.31 -9.02 -16.08
N VAL A 203 14.20 -8.05 -16.31
CA VAL A 203 14.34 -6.85 -15.46
C VAL A 203 13.87 -5.62 -16.23
N THR A 204 13.02 -4.81 -15.60
CA THR A 204 12.53 -3.54 -16.16
C THR A 204 13.66 -2.56 -16.39
N ASP A 205 13.68 -1.94 -17.56
CA ASP A 205 14.76 -1.01 -17.90
C ASP A 205 14.75 0.23 -17.00
N GLU A 206 15.94 0.73 -16.70
CA GLU A 206 16.17 1.92 -15.87
C GLU A 206 15.65 1.87 -14.41
N LYS A 207 14.87 0.85 -14.01
CA LYS A 207 14.42 0.61 -12.63
C LYS A 207 15.40 -0.26 -11.84
N SER A 208 15.27 -0.31 -10.52
CA SER A 208 15.97 -1.30 -9.70
C SER A 208 15.41 -2.72 -9.97
N PRO A 209 16.24 -3.78 -10.02
CA PRO A 209 15.75 -5.14 -9.96
C PRO A 209 14.86 -5.35 -8.74
N LYS A 210 13.81 -6.16 -8.89
CA LYS A 210 12.95 -6.59 -7.77
C LYS A 210 13.68 -7.60 -6.92
N GLU A 211 13.25 -7.77 -5.68
CA GLU A 211 13.87 -8.70 -4.73
C GLU A 211 13.87 -10.15 -5.27
N SER A 212 12.80 -10.55 -5.96
CA SER A 212 12.71 -11.85 -6.64
C SER A 212 13.76 -12.05 -7.74
N ASP A 213 14.21 -10.97 -8.38
CA ASP A 213 15.23 -11.03 -9.43
C ASP A 213 16.59 -11.38 -8.82
N PHE A 214 16.92 -10.82 -7.65
CA PHE A 214 18.10 -11.21 -6.89
C PHE A 214 18.05 -12.69 -6.51
N ASP A 215 16.90 -13.19 -6.07
CA ASP A 215 16.74 -14.60 -5.70
C ASP A 215 16.96 -15.56 -6.88
N ILE A 216 16.44 -15.21 -8.05
CA ILE A 216 16.66 -15.99 -9.29
C ILE A 216 18.14 -15.98 -9.66
N LEU A 217 18.79 -14.81 -9.64
CA LEU A 217 20.21 -14.67 -9.97
C LEU A 217 21.09 -15.45 -8.98
N VAL A 218 20.86 -15.31 -7.67
CA VAL A 218 21.60 -16.05 -6.64
C VAL A 218 21.47 -17.55 -6.85
N ARG A 219 20.24 -18.04 -7.07
CA ARG A 219 19.99 -19.47 -7.28
C ARG A 219 20.75 -20.00 -8.49
N LYS A 220 20.67 -19.32 -9.63
CA LYS A 220 21.32 -19.74 -10.88
C LYS A 220 22.85 -19.66 -10.81
N ILE A 221 23.38 -18.56 -10.27
CA ILE A 221 24.83 -18.35 -10.14
C ILE A 221 25.45 -19.30 -9.10
N SER A 222 24.70 -19.68 -8.06
CA SER A 222 25.20 -20.60 -7.02
C SER A 222 25.18 -22.07 -7.46
N GLN A 223 24.36 -22.43 -8.45
CA GLN A 223 24.25 -23.79 -9.00
C GLN A 223 25.41 -24.16 -9.94
N VAL A 224 26.02 -23.17 -10.60
CA VAL A 224 27.14 -23.40 -11.53
C VAL A 224 28.49 -23.52 -10.81
N ASP A 225 29.46 -24.17 -11.45
CA ASP A 225 30.83 -24.28 -10.94
C ASP A 225 31.48 -22.90 -10.80
N ILE A 226 32.43 -22.77 -9.88
CA ILE A 226 33.15 -21.52 -9.66
C ILE A 226 34.02 -21.10 -10.85
N ASN A 227 34.33 -22.05 -11.75
CA ASN A 227 35.07 -21.80 -12.98
C ASN A 227 34.21 -21.42 -14.18
N THR A 228 32.88 -21.47 -14.07
CA THR A 228 31.95 -21.08 -15.13
C THR A 228 32.05 -19.58 -15.41
N GLU A 229 32.12 -19.20 -16.68
CA GLU A 229 32.08 -17.81 -17.15
C GLU A 229 30.63 -17.33 -17.18
N ILE A 230 30.33 -16.19 -16.56
CA ILE A 230 28.96 -15.67 -16.47
C ILE A 230 28.85 -14.44 -17.37
N ILE A 231 27.95 -14.48 -18.35
CA ILE A 231 27.77 -13.41 -19.34
C ILE A 231 26.38 -12.79 -19.16
N PHE A 232 26.31 -11.48 -19.01
CA PHE A 232 25.06 -10.73 -18.94
C PHE A 232 24.81 -9.93 -20.21
N ASN A 233 23.57 -9.94 -20.71
CA ASN A 233 23.16 -9.02 -21.77
C ASN A 233 21.84 -8.30 -21.47
N CYS A 234 21.72 -7.07 -21.98
CA CYS A 234 20.47 -6.34 -22.09
C CYS A 234 20.41 -5.66 -23.47
N GLN A 235 19.57 -4.65 -23.69
CA GLN A 235 19.54 -3.96 -24.98
C GLN A 235 20.90 -3.31 -25.32
N MET A 236 21.34 -2.33 -24.52
CA MET A 236 22.59 -1.58 -24.77
C MET A 236 23.80 -2.14 -24.00
N GLY A 237 23.62 -3.17 -23.18
CA GLY A 237 24.69 -3.67 -22.32
C GLY A 237 25.08 -2.68 -21.22
N ARG A 238 24.22 -1.71 -20.87
CA ARG A 238 24.50 -0.59 -19.95
C ARG A 238 23.93 -0.84 -18.56
N GLY A 239 22.75 -0.27 -18.21
CA GLY A 239 22.22 -0.28 -16.84
C GLY A 239 21.94 -1.68 -16.28
N ARG A 240 21.02 -2.44 -16.91
CA ARG A 240 20.66 -3.81 -16.50
C ARG A 240 21.87 -4.74 -16.46
N THR A 241 22.65 -4.80 -17.54
CA THR A 241 23.86 -5.62 -17.63
C THR A 241 24.87 -5.31 -16.54
N THR A 242 25.25 -4.03 -16.33
CA THR A 242 26.19 -3.67 -15.27
C THR A 242 25.66 -4.08 -13.90
N THR A 243 24.35 -3.95 -13.65
CA THR A 243 23.72 -4.38 -12.40
C THR A 243 23.85 -5.89 -12.18
N GLY A 244 23.55 -6.70 -13.21
CA GLY A 244 23.76 -8.15 -13.18
C GLY A 244 25.23 -8.53 -12.93
N MET A 245 26.17 -7.83 -13.59
CA MET A 245 27.60 -8.03 -13.36
C MET A 245 28.01 -7.73 -11.91
N VAL A 246 27.49 -6.65 -11.31
CA VAL A 246 27.74 -6.31 -9.89
C VAL A 246 27.20 -7.40 -8.96
N ILE A 247 25.96 -7.85 -9.17
CA ILE A 247 25.34 -8.93 -8.38
C ILE A 247 26.16 -10.21 -8.47
N ALA A 248 26.50 -10.65 -9.68
CA ALA A 248 27.30 -11.86 -9.89
C ALA A 248 28.70 -11.74 -9.28
N THR A 249 29.32 -10.57 -9.36
CA THR A 249 30.63 -10.33 -8.75
C THR A 249 30.56 -10.39 -7.22
N LEU A 250 29.52 -9.84 -6.61
CA LEU A 250 29.30 -9.94 -5.15
C LEU A 250 29.15 -11.41 -4.71
N VAL A 251 28.33 -12.18 -5.43
CA VAL A 251 28.14 -13.62 -5.18
C VAL A 251 29.45 -14.39 -5.37
N TYR A 252 30.17 -14.14 -6.46
CA TYR A 252 31.45 -14.78 -6.75
C TYR A 252 32.50 -14.52 -5.67
N LEU A 253 32.68 -13.24 -5.27
CA LEU A 253 33.63 -12.87 -4.21
C LEU A 253 33.29 -13.49 -2.86
N ASN A 254 32.00 -13.70 -2.57
CA ASN A 254 31.57 -14.41 -1.37
C ASN A 254 31.94 -15.91 -1.46
N ARG A 255 31.65 -16.57 -2.60
CA ARG A 255 31.96 -18.00 -2.83
C ARG A 255 33.46 -18.30 -2.71
N VAL A 256 34.34 -17.47 -3.26
CA VAL A 256 35.81 -17.62 -3.15
C VAL A 256 36.39 -17.12 -1.83
N GLY A 257 35.57 -16.54 -0.95
CA GLY A 257 36.02 -15.99 0.34
C GLY A 257 36.87 -14.71 0.24
N ALA A 258 36.87 -14.03 -0.90
CA ALA A 258 37.62 -12.79 -1.15
C ALA A 258 36.74 -11.52 -1.03
N SER A 259 35.65 -11.58 -0.28
CA SER A 259 34.69 -10.49 -0.12
C SER A 259 35.23 -9.27 0.62
N GLY A 260 36.30 -9.43 1.41
CA GLY A 260 36.92 -8.33 2.17
C GLY A 260 36.16 -7.91 3.44
N ILE A 261 35.02 -8.54 3.76
CA ILE A 261 34.34 -8.39 5.05
C ILE A 261 34.90 -9.45 6.00
N THR A 262 35.59 -9.02 7.07
CA THR A 262 36.17 -9.94 8.08
C THR A 262 35.07 -10.77 8.73
N ARG A 263 35.21 -12.10 8.62
CA ARG A 263 34.30 -13.07 9.24
C ARG A 263 34.60 -13.18 10.73
N THR A 264 33.89 -12.43 11.55
CA THR A 264 33.80 -12.67 12.99
C THR A 264 32.36 -13.01 13.33
N ASN A 265 32.12 -13.94 14.26
CA ASN A 265 30.80 -14.18 14.89
C ASN A 265 30.36 -12.98 15.78
N SER A 266 30.94 -11.81 15.50
CA SER A 266 30.86 -10.51 16.12
C SER A 266 31.17 -9.51 15.00
N ILE A 267 30.24 -9.40 14.05
CA ILE A 267 30.20 -8.28 13.10
C ILE A 267 30.00 -7.03 13.98
N GLY A 268 31.04 -6.19 14.09
CA GLY A 268 31.09 -5.06 15.04
C GLY A 268 32.51 -4.60 15.43
N LYS A 269 33.56 -5.37 15.12
CA LYS A 269 34.94 -4.86 15.20
C LYS A 269 35.36 -4.20 13.88
N VAL A 270 35.26 -2.88 13.85
CA VAL A 270 35.80 -2.03 12.77
C VAL A 270 37.30 -2.24 12.64
N SER A 271 37.77 -2.56 11.44
CA SER A 271 39.20 -2.57 11.12
C SER A 271 39.71 -1.13 11.05
N ASN A 272 40.72 -0.80 11.87
CA ASN A 272 41.43 0.49 11.84
C ASN A 272 42.24 0.62 10.54
N TYR A 273 41.60 0.96 9.42
CA TYR A 273 42.31 1.48 8.25
C TYR A 273 42.12 2.99 8.22
N SER A 274 43.20 3.70 8.57
CA SER A 274 43.33 5.14 8.37
C SER A 274 43.14 5.47 6.89
N THR A 275 42.03 6.12 6.56
CA THR A 275 41.91 6.86 5.30
C THR A 275 42.57 8.23 5.50
N ASN A 276 43.58 8.53 4.68
CA ASN A 276 44.22 9.84 4.61
C ASN A 276 43.16 10.95 4.54
N VAL A 277 43.31 11.90 5.45
CA VAL A 277 42.37 12.98 5.74
C VAL A 277 42.71 14.14 4.81
N ASP A 278 42.03 14.23 3.67
CA ASP A 278 41.88 15.49 2.95
C ASP A 278 40.41 15.60 2.47
N ASP A 279 39.76 16.70 2.88
CA ASP A 279 38.41 17.17 2.55
C ASP A 279 37.20 16.23 2.80
N ASN A 280 36.90 15.98 4.08
CA ASN A 280 35.62 15.40 4.51
C ASN A 280 34.57 16.50 4.84
N LEU A 281 34.19 17.31 3.85
CA LEU A 281 32.99 18.15 4.00
C LEU A 281 31.74 17.36 3.58
N PRO A 282 30.75 17.17 4.47
CA PRO A 282 29.48 16.56 4.11
C PRO A 282 28.76 17.41 3.04
N ASN A 283 28.15 16.76 2.04
CA ASN A 283 27.54 17.39 0.86
C ASN A 283 28.52 18.11 -0.11
N SER A 284 29.84 17.88 0.01
CA SER A 284 30.76 18.22 -1.07
C SER A 284 30.46 17.42 -2.34
N ASP A 285 30.87 17.94 -3.50
CA ASP A 285 30.80 17.20 -4.76
C ASP A 285 31.53 15.85 -4.67
N GLU A 286 32.54 15.75 -3.80
CA GLU A 286 33.27 14.52 -3.52
C GLU A 286 32.49 13.53 -2.66
N ALA A 287 31.82 13.99 -1.59
CA ALA A 287 30.91 13.15 -0.80
C ALA A 287 29.75 12.59 -1.65
N ILE A 288 29.24 13.40 -2.58
CA ILE A 288 28.21 12.98 -3.53
C ILE A 288 28.75 11.90 -4.48
N ARG A 289 29.97 12.06 -5.01
CA ARG A 289 30.63 11.01 -5.82
C ARG A 289 30.89 9.72 -5.03
N ARG A 290 31.11 9.82 -3.72
CA ARG A 290 31.22 8.67 -2.79
C ARG A 290 29.86 8.04 -2.44
N GLY A 291 28.74 8.60 -2.92
CA GLY A 291 27.40 8.05 -2.72
C GLY A 291 26.79 8.35 -1.35
N GLU A 292 27.27 9.38 -0.64
CA GLU A 292 26.87 9.72 0.74
C GLU A 292 25.55 10.50 0.81
N TYR A 293 24.48 9.93 0.25
CA TYR A 293 23.12 10.49 0.29
C TYR A 293 22.44 10.20 1.63
N ALA A 294 21.51 11.07 2.05
CA ALA A 294 20.78 10.90 3.32
C ALA A 294 20.14 9.51 3.46
N VAL A 295 19.52 8.99 2.39
CA VAL A 295 18.92 7.65 2.37
C VAL A 295 19.95 6.53 2.57
N ILE A 296 21.18 6.68 2.06
CA ILE A 296 22.27 5.70 2.18
C ILE A 296 22.92 5.79 3.57
N ARG A 297 23.09 7.00 4.11
CA ARG A 297 23.56 7.21 5.49
C ARG A 297 22.58 6.59 6.51
N SER A 298 21.28 6.77 6.30
CA SER A 298 20.24 6.12 7.11
C SER A 298 20.27 4.60 6.99
N LEU A 299 20.43 4.06 5.77
CA LEU A 299 20.56 2.62 5.55
C LEU A 299 21.74 2.04 6.33
N THR A 300 22.93 2.61 6.13
CA THR A 300 24.17 2.09 6.72
C THR A 300 24.15 2.10 8.25
N ARG A 301 23.45 3.07 8.84
CA ARG A 301 23.26 3.16 10.30
C ARG A 301 22.33 2.07 10.85
N VAL A 302 21.18 1.90 10.18
CA VAL A 302 20.16 0.95 10.62
C VAL A 302 20.57 -0.49 10.37
N LEU A 303 21.25 -0.74 9.25
CA LEU A 303 21.67 -2.07 8.83
C LEU A 303 22.97 -2.49 9.52
N GLU A 304 22.92 -3.58 10.26
CA GLU A 304 24.10 -4.22 10.86
C GLU A 304 25.06 -4.70 9.74
N GLY A 305 26.33 -4.26 9.79
CA GLY A 305 27.30 -4.47 8.70
C GLY A 305 27.06 -3.59 7.46
N GLY A 306 26.19 -2.58 7.54
CA GLY A 306 25.82 -1.71 6.42
C GLY A 306 27.00 -0.92 5.84
N ALA A 307 27.92 -0.44 6.69
CA ALA A 307 29.10 0.31 6.24
C ALA A 307 30.08 -0.57 5.45
N GLU A 308 30.33 -1.79 5.93
CA GLU A 308 31.15 -2.81 5.25
C GLU A 308 30.50 -3.21 3.92
N GLY A 309 29.19 -3.46 3.94
CA GLY A 309 28.40 -3.77 2.74
C GLY A 309 28.50 -2.66 1.69
N LYS A 310 28.37 -1.39 2.09
CA LYS A 310 28.56 -0.23 1.20
C LYS A 310 29.97 -0.21 0.59
N ARG A 311 31.02 -0.34 1.41
CA ARG A 311 32.41 -0.35 0.91
C ARG A 311 32.64 -1.48 -0.10
N GLN A 312 32.08 -2.65 0.14
CA GLN A 312 32.18 -3.77 -0.79
C GLN A 312 31.46 -3.48 -2.11
N VAL A 313 30.24 -2.95 -2.05
CA VAL A 313 29.46 -2.58 -3.24
C VAL A 313 30.17 -1.49 -4.05
N ASP A 314 30.71 -0.46 -3.39
CA ASP A 314 31.45 0.62 -4.05
C ASP A 314 32.63 0.07 -4.86
N LYS A 315 33.42 -0.82 -4.23
CA LYS A 315 34.55 -1.49 -4.88
C LYS A 315 34.09 -2.34 -6.08
N VAL A 316 33.00 -3.10 -5.94
CA VAL A 316 32.49 -3.95 -7.03
C VAL A 316 31.90 -3.13 -8.17
N ILE A 317 31.21 -2.03 -7.88
CA ILE A 317 30.73 -1.09 -8.89
C ILE A 317 31.91 -0.56 -9.72
N ASP A 318 33.03 -0.23 -9.07
CA ASP A 318 34.22 0.26 -9.77
C ASP A 318 34.82 -0.79 -10.71
N LYS A 319 34.85 -2.07 -10.31
CA LYS A 319 35.26 -3.18 -11.19
C LYS A 319 34.37 -3.37 -12.42
N CYS A 320 33.09 -3.00 -12.30
CA CYS A 320 32.09 -3.13 -13.36
C CYS A 320 31.85 -1.82 -14.13
N ALA A 321 32.63 -0.76 -13.85
CA ALA A 321 32.36 0.61 -14.28
C ALA A 321 32.67 0.91 -15.76
N SER A 322 33.31 -0.01 -16.48
CA SER A 322 33.84 0.23 -17.84
C SER A 322 32.81 0.79 -18.83
N MET A 323 31.52 0.42 -18.71
CA MET A 323 30.44 1.00 -19.51
C MET A 323 29.67 2.13 -18.80
N GLN A 324 29.38 1.96 -17.51
CA GLN A 324 28.68 2.95 -16.68
C GLN A 324 28.97 2.67 -15.21
N ASN A 325 29.41 3.68 -14.47
CA ASN A 325 29.47 3.63 -13.01
C ASN A 325 28.12 4.11 -12.43
N LEU A 326 27.51 3.31 -11.56
CA LEU A 326 26.20 3.63 -10.97
C LEU A 326 26.26 4.90 -10.11
N ARG A 327 27.33 5.08 -9.30
CA ARG A 327 27.48 6.24 -8.40
C ARG A 327 27.68 7.53 -9.19
N GLU A 328 28.49 7.49 -10.25
CA GLU A 328 28.68 8.64 -11.14
C GLU A 328 27.39 9.00 -11.91
N ALA A 329 26.61 8.00 -12.33
CA ALA A 329 25.33 8.23 -12.99
C ALA A 329 24.34 8.95 -12.05
N ILE A 330 24.23 8.54 -10.79
CA ILE A 330 23.39 9.21 -9.79
C ILE A 330 23.85 10.67 -9.61
N ALA A 331 25.15 10.90 -9.46
CA ALA A 331 25.71 12.25 -9.34
C ALA A 331 25.43 13.12 -10.59
N THR A 332 25.50 12.54 -11.78
CA THR A 332 25.21 13.21 -13.05
C THR A 332 23.75 13.64 -13.14
N TYR A 333 22.80 12.75 -12.81
CA TYR A 333 21.38 13.09 -12.78
C TYR A 333 21.10 14.18 -11.76
N ARG A 334 21.66 14.08 -10.55
CA ARG A 334 21.56 15.15 -9.53
C ARG A 334 21.99 16.49 -10.10
N ASN A 335 23.18 16.57 -10.68
CA ASN A 335 23.71 17.82 -11.22
C ASN A 335 22.87 18.35 -12.40
N SER A 336 22.35 17.46 -13.24
CA SER A 336 21.42 17.80 -14.31
C SER A 336 20.13 18.41 -13.76
N ILE A 337 19.53 17.82 -12.72
CA ILE A 337 18.29 18.32 -12.09
C ILE A 337 18.50 19.74 -11.57
N LEU A 338 19.65 20.03 -10.94
CA LEU A 338 19.95 21.34 -10.38
C LEU A 338 20.12 22.44 -11.42
N ARG A 339 20.52 22.09 -12.64
CA ARG A 339 20.77 23.03 -13.74
C ARG A 339 19.60 23.10 -14.74
N GLN A 340 18.63 22.19 -14.62
CA GLN A 340 17.55 22.07 -15.59
C GLN A 340 16.46 23.11 -15.30
N ALA A 341 16.26 24.02 -16.25
CA ALA A 341 15.21 25.04 -16.19
C ALA A 341 13.84 24.49 -16.64
N ASP A 342 13.82 23.52 -17.54
CA ASP A 342 12.59 22.90 -18.04
C ASP A 342 12.01 21.92 -17.01
N GLU A 343 10.78 22.17 -16.56
CA GLU A 343 10.15 21.41 -15.50
C GLU A 343 9.89 19.94 -15.88
N MET A 344 9.52 19.65 -17.13
CA MET A 344 9.27 18.28 -17.59
C MET A 344 10.57 17.47 -17.63
N LYS A 345 11.65 18.06 -18.15
CA LYS A 345 12.98 17.43 -18.18
C LYS A 345 13.53 17.24 -16.76
N ARG A 346 13.26 18.18 -15.86
CA ARG A 346 13.66 18.11 -14.45
C ARG A 346 12.94 16.94 -13.75
N GLU A 347 11.64 16.80 -13.96
CA GLU A 347 10.85 15.69 -13.41
C GLU A 347 11.29 14.33 -13.96
N ALA A 348 11.56 14.24 -15.27
CA ALA A 348 12.10 13.02 -15.88
C ALA A 348 13.48 12.65 -15.28
N ALA A 349 14.40 13.61 -15.15
CA ALA A 349 15.70 13.38 -14.55
C ALA A 349 15.61 12.98 -13.07
N LEU A 350 14.65 13.54 -12.34
CA LEU A 350 14.35 13.19 -10.95
C LEU A 350 13.88 11.74 -10.82
N SER A 351 13.00 11.29 -11.72
CA SER A 351 12.57 9.89 -11.76
C SER A 351 13.76 8.93 -11.91
N PHE A 352 14.68 9.19 -12.86
CA PHE A 352 15.90 8.39 -13.02
C PHE A 352 16.82 8.44 -11.81
N PHE A 353 17.01 9.62 -11.21
CA PHE A 353 17.80 9.77 -9.98
C PHE A 353 17.27 8.87 -8.85
N VAL A 354 15.94 8.86 -8.66
CA VAL A 354 15.28 8.03 -7.66
C VAL A 354 15.51 6.55 -7.93
N GLU A 355 15.26 6.07 -9.16
CA GLU A 355 15.43 4.65 -9.50
C GLU A 355 16.88 4.17 -9.37
N TYR A 356 17.87 5.00 -9.74
CA TYR A 356 19.28 4.64 -9.64
C TYR A 356 19.78 4.64 -8.20
N LEU A 357 19.34 5.60 -7.38
CA LEU A 357 19.68 5.65 -5.97
C LEU A 357 19.05 4.49 -5.19
N GLU A 358 17.83 4.11 -5.56
CA GLU A 358 17.17 2.90 -5.03
C GLU A 358 17.90 1.62 -5.45
N ARG A 359 18.35 1.53 -6.70
CA ARG A 359 19.20 0.42 -7.15
C ARG A 359 20.48 0.30 -6.31
N TYR A 360 21.15 1.41 -6.04
CA TYR A 360 22.34 1.43 -5.18
C TYR A 360 22.02 1.00 -3.75
N TYR A 361 20.89 1.45 -3.20
CA TYR A 361 20.38 1.04 -1.90
C TYR A 361 20.19 -0.48 -1.81
N PHE A 362 19.50 -1.10 -2.78
CA PHE A 362 19.27 -2.55 -2.77
C PHE A 362 20.55 -3.36 -2.93
N LEU A 363 21.53 -2.88 -3.70
CA LEU A 363 22.83 -3.55 -3.80
C LEU A 363 23.57 -3.61 -2.45
N ILE A 364 23.47 -2.56 -1.62
CA ILE A 364 24.03 -2.54 -0.26
C ILE A 364 23.31 -3.55 0.63
N CYS A 365 21.98 -3.56 0.62
CA CYS A 365 21.18 -4.56 1.34
C CYS A 365 21.56 -5.98 0.92
N PHE A 366 21.67 -6.22 -0.39
CA PHE A 366 22.02 -7.51 -0.97
C PHE A 366 23.43 -7.96 -0.57
N ALA A 367 24.40 -7.05 -0.55
CA ALA A 367 25.75 -7.35 -0.09
C ALA A 367 25.75 -7.80 1.38
N VAL A 368 24.99 -7.17 2.27
CA VAL A 368 24.87 -7.62 3.66
C VAL A 368 24.15 -8.97 3.76
N TYR A 369 23.06 -9.16 3.02
CA TYR A 369 22.29 -10.40 2.98
C TYR A 369 23.17 -11.63 2.66
N ILE A 370 23.99 -11.57 1.60
CA ILE A 370 24.84 -12.71 1.20
C ILE A 370 25.92 -13.05 2.24
N HIS A 371 26.23 -12.14 3.17
CA HIS A 371 27.14 -12.41 4.29
C HIS A 371 26.43 -12.95 5.52
N SER A 372 25.24 -12.41 5.85
CA SER A 372 24.47 -12.87 7.00
C SER A 372 23.88 -14.27 6.77
N GLU A 373 23.34 -14.53 5.58
CA GLU A 373 22.61 -15.77 5.25
C GLU A 373 23.45 -16.70 4.37
N ARG A 374 24.55 -17.19 4.94
CA ARG A 374 25.56 -17.97 4.19
C ARG A 374 25.04 -19.31 3.64
N SER A 375 23.94 -19.83 4.19
CA SER A 375 23.21 -21.00 3.68
C SER A 375 22.58 -20.72 2.32
N ALA A 376 22.21 -19.48 2.01
CA ALA A 376 21.56 -19.10 0.74
C ALA A 376 22.43 -19.41 -0.50
N LEU A 377 23.76 -19.51 -0.32
CA LEU A 377 24.72 -19.82 -1.37
C LEU A 377 25.09 -21.31 -1.44
N ARG A 378 24.55 -22.15 -0.55
CA ARG A 378 24.78 -23.61 -0.54
C ARG A 378 23.59 -24.33 -1.18
N SER A 379 23.85 -25.00 -2.30
CA SER A 379 22.89 -25.92 -2.90
C SER A 379 22.53 -27.01 -1.87
N THR A 380 21.22 -27.29 -1.69
CA THR A 380 20.61 -28.47 -1.01
C THR A 380 20.22 -28.46 0.49
N SER A 381 19.51 -27.46 1.03
CA SER A 381 18.71 -27.69 2.26
C SER A 381 17.40 -26.87 2.33
N SER A 382 16.34 -27.45 2.86
CA SER A 382 14.95 -26.96 2.92
C SER A 382 14.67 -25.83 3.93
N GLY A 383 15.67 -24.99 4.24
CA GLY A 383 15.57 -23.93 5.27
C GLY A 383 16.20 -22.59 4.88
N HIS A 384 16.25 -22.27 3.59
CA HIS A 384 16.90 -21.06 3.09
C HIS A 384 16.00 -19.82 3.19
N CYS A 385 16.49 -18.73 3.76
CA CYS A 385 15.84 -17.42 3.69
C CYS A 385 16.25 -16.71 2.39
N SER A 386 15.29 -16.46 1.50
CA SER A 386 15.51 -15.68 0.27
C SER A 386 15.81 -14.20 0.57
N PHE A 387 16.39 -13.47 -0.37
CA PHE A 387 16.60 -12.03 -0.23
C PHE A 387 15.26 -11.30 -0.06
N ALA A 388 14.21 -11.72 -0.78
CA ALA A 388 12.87 -11.18 -0.63
C ALA A 388 12.30 -11.40 0.79
N GLU A 389 12.48 -12.58 1.37
CA GLU A 389 12.07 -12.87 2.75
C GLU A 389 12.89 -12.07 3.77
N TRP A 390 14.22 -12.02 3.57
CA TRP A 390 15.13 -11.25 4.43
C TRP A 390 14.78 -9.76 4.46
N MET A 391 14.44 -9.18 3.30
CA MET A 391 13.95 -7.80 3.21
C MET A 391 12.58 -7.63 3.88
N LYS A 392 11.66 -8.58 3.69
CA LYS A 392 10.31 -8.55 4.29
C LYS A 392 10.33 -8.59 5.82
N GLU A 393 11.29 -9.29 6.41
CA GLU A 393 11.56 -9.31 7.86
C GLU A 393 12.15 -8.00 8.40
N ARG A 394 12.48 -7.05 7.51
CA ARG A 394 13.15 -5.77 7.79
C ARG A 394 12.31 -4.58 7.29
N PRO A 395 11.09 -4.37 7.83
CA PRO A 395 10.19 -3.31 7.38
C PRO A 395 10.77 -1.89 7.51
N GLU A 396 11.73 -1.68 8.42
CA GLU A 396 12.47 -0.43 8.57
C GLU A 396 13.23 -0.03 7.29
N LEU A 397 13.77 -0.99 6.55
CA LEU A 397 14.49 -0.73 5.30
C LEU A 397 13.55 -0.19 4.21
N TYR A 398 12.35 -0.75 4.09
CA TYR A 398 11.33 -0.20 3.18
C TYR A 398 10.84 1.18 3.62
N SER A 399 10.79 1.43 4.93
CA SER A 399 10.40 2.74 5.45
C SER A 399 11.42 3.82 5.08
N ILE A 400 12.72 3.52 5.14
CA ILE A 400 13.81 4.42 4.73
C ILE A 400 13.62 4.84 3.26
N ILE A 401 13.53 3.89 2.32
CA ILE A 401 13.31 4.18 0.89
C ILE A 401 12.03 5.01 0.72
N ARG A 402 10.92 4.56 1.30
CA ARG A 402 9.62 5.22 1.10
C ARG A 402 9.63 6.67 1.58
N ARG A 403 10.26 6.95 2.71
CA ARG A 403 10.20 8.28 3.35
C ARG A 403 11.28 9.22 2.86
N LEU A 404 12.52 8.74 2.76
CA LEU A 404 13.68 9.57 2.45
C LEU A 404 13.96 9.67 0.96
N LEU A 405 13.41 8.77 0.14
CA LEU A 405 13.59 8.78 -1.31
C LEU A 405 12.29 9.01 -2.08
N ARG A 406 11.28 8.14 -1.93
CA ARG A 406 10.07 8.19 -2.76
C ARG A 406 9.09 9.32 -2.41
N ARG A 407 8.94 9.67 -1.11
CA ARG A 407 8.04 10.74 -0.65
C ARG A 407 8.67 12.13 -0.63
N ASP A 408 10.00 12.19 -0.59
CA ASP A 408 10.76 13.44 -0.65
C ASP A 408 11.96 13.32 -1.62
N PRO A 409 11.73 13.09 -2.93
CA PRO A 409 12.82 12.96 -3.90
C PRO A 409 13.72 14.21 -3.98
N MET A 410 13.15 15.40 -3.75
CA MET A 410 13.90 16.65 -3.69
C MET A 410 14.80 16.73 -2.46
N GLY A 411 14.31 16.32 -1.29
CA GLY A 411 15.13 16.18 -0.09
C GLY A 411 16.29 15.20 -0.28
N ALA A 412 16.09 14.10 -1.02
CA ALA A 412 17.12 13.11 -1.32
C ALA A 412 18.31 13.66 -2.12
N LEU A 413 18.17 14.81 -2.81
CA LEU A 413 19.28 15.47 -3.50
C LEU A 413 20.36 16.01 -2.54
N GLY A 414 20.12 16.04 -1.23
CA GLY A 414 21.07 16.52 -0.25
C GLY A 414 21.17 18.05 -0.21
N TYR A 415 20.06 18.76 -0.45
CA TYR A 415 19.98 20.21 -0.32
C TYR A 415 19.88 20.59 1.18
N ALA A 416 21.02 20.61 1.85
CA ALA A 416 21.14 21.24 3.15
C ALA A 416 22.08 22.45 3.04
N SER A 417 21.47 23.63 3.03
CA SER A 417 22.14 24.91 2.97
C SER A 417 22.68 25.29 4.35
N LEU A 418 23.78 24.68 4.76
CA LEU A 418 24.67 25.24 5.79
C LEU A 418 26.08 24.90 5.34
N LYS A 419 26.77 25.84 4.70
CA LYS A 419 28.24 25.81 4.68
C LYS A 419 28.66 25.99 6.13
N PRO A 420 29.30 25.01 6.80
CA PRO A 420 29.97 25.28 8.04
C PRO A 420 31.00 26.36 7.72
N THR A 421 30.94 27.48 8.43
CA THR A 421 31.90 28.55 8.21
C THR A 421 33.18 28.06 8.87
N LEU A 422 34.06 27.41 8.12
CA LEU A 422 35.41 27.05 8.58
C LEU A 422 36.24 28.34 8.72
N LEU A 423 35.88 29.16 9.70
CA LEU A 423 36.83 30.08 10.32
C LEU A 423 37.69 29.21 11.23
N LYS A 424 39.00 29.24 10.96
CA LYS A 424 40.11 28.67 11.75
C LYS A 424 39.69 27.85 12.97
N ILE A 425 40.00 26.55 12.94
CA ILE A 425 39.98 25.64 14.09
C ILE A 425 40.63 26.37 15.28
N SER A 426 39.82 26.92 16.18
CA SER A 426 40.32 27.35 17.48
C SER A 426 40.37 26.08 18.33
N GLU A 427 41.51 25.40 18.32
CA GLU A 427 41.77 24.36 19.30
C GLU A 427 41.63 24.99 20.69
N SER A 428 40.74 24.44 21.51
CA SER A 428 40.71 24.79 22.94
C SER A 428 42.01 24.30 23.59
N ALA A 429 42.34 24.85 24.78
CA ALA A 429 43.59 24.55 25.48
C ALA A 429 43.80 23.05 25.81
N ASP A 430 42.75 22.23 25.70
CA ASP A 430 42.72 20.78 25.90
C ASP A 430 42.76 19.95 24.58
N GLY A 431 42.94 20.58 23.42
CA GLY A 431 43.08 19.91 22.11
C GLY A 431 41.79 19.35 21.51
N ARG A 432 40.62 19.71 22.08
CA ARG A 432 39.30 19.27 21.60
C ARG A 432 38.68 20.30 20.65
N PRO A 433 37.88 19.87 19.66
CA PRO A 433 37.08 20.81 18.87
C PRO A 433 36.00 21.49 19.73
N SER A 434 35.82 22.79 19.54
CA SER A 434 34.79 23.58 20.23
C SER A 434 33.42 23.54 19.54
N GLU A 435 33.37 23.21 18.26
CA GLU A 435 32.14 23.20 17.46
C GLU A 435 31.65 21.78 17.17
N MET A 436 30.38 21.49 17.49
CA MET A 436 29.75 20.20 17.18
C MET A 436 29.74 19.89 15.69
N GLY A 437 29.68 20.89 14.81
CA GLY A 437 29.74 20.69 13.36
C GLY A 437 31.02 19.97 12.91
N VAL A 438 32.16 20.30 13.54
CA VAL A 438 33.46 19.68 13.27
C VAL A 438 33.50 18.25 13.81
N VAL A 439 33.08 18.05 15.06
CA VAL A 439 33.03 16.71 15.66
C VAL A 439 32.11 15.80 14.86
N ALA A 440 30.88 16.24 14.57
CA ALA A 440 29.88 15.51 13.80
C ALA A 440 30.36 15.13 12.39
N ALA A 441 31.16 15.98 11.73
CA ALA A 441 31.74 15.65 10.42
C ALA A 441 32.83 14.57 10.48
N LEU A 442 33.58 14.51 11.60
CA LEU A 442 34.68 13.56 11.82
C LEU A 442 34.22 12.21 12.41
N ARG A 443 32.94 12.08 12.81
CA ARG A 443 32.37 10.84 13.33
C ARG A 443 32.37 9.73 12.28
N ASN A 444 32.80 8.55 12.70
CA ASN A 444 32.91 7.37 11.84
C ASN A 444 32.37 6.08 12.51
N GLY A 445 31.57 6.22 13.57
CA GLY A 445 30.87 5.09 14.20
C GLY A 445 29.83 4.47 13.27
N GLU A 446 29.42 3.24 13.57
CA GLU A 446 28.38 2.54 12.80
C GLU A 446 27.01 3.21 12.98
N VAL A 447 26.68 3.56 14.23
CA VAL A 447 25.46 4.23 14.63
C VAL A 447 25.72 5.72 14.85
N LEU A 448 26.74 6.07 15.65
CA LEU A 448 27.21 7.45 15.83
C LEU A 448 28.15 7.85 14.68
N GLY A 449 27.58 7.89 13.47
CA GLY A 449 28.30 8.20 12.23
C GLY A 449 28.35 9.69 11.90
N SER A 450 28.92 10.01 10.73
CA SER A 450 29.01 11.40 10.25
C SER A 450 27.65 12.11 10.24
N LEU A 451 27.66 13.43 10.48
CA LEU A 451 26.48 14.31 10.57
C LEU A 451 25.48 13.95 11.67
N THR A 452 25.84 13.10 12.63
CA THR A 452 24.99 12.77 13.77
C THR A 452 25.44 13.48 15.04
N VAL A 453 24.48 13.71 15.93
CA VAL A 453 24.69 14.33 17.24
C VAL A 453 23.91 13.59 18.33
N LEU A 454 24.47 13.55 19.53
CA LEU A 454 23.78 13.06 20.73
C LEU A 454 23.14 14.24 21.43
N LYS A 455 21.82 14.29 21.43
CA LYS A 455 21.05 15.34 22.11
C LYS A 455 20.47 14.81 23.41
N SER A 456 20.57 15.59 24.48
CA SER A 456 19.84 15.35 25.73
C SER A 456 18.36 15.23 25.43
N ASP A 457 17.79 14.11 25.85
CA ASP A 457 16.37 13.81 25.68
C ASP A 457 15.53 14.55 26.74
N HIS A 458 16.15 14.91 27.88
CA HIS A 458 15.61 15.86 28.84
C HIS A 458 15.76 17.28 28.31
N CYS A 459 14.63 17.97 28.21
CA CYS A 459 14.46 19.28 27.62
C CYS A 459 13.56 20.14 28.52
N PRO A 460 13.72 21.46 28.54
CA PRO A 460 12.89 22.36 29.35
C PRO A 460 11.38 22.37 29.05
N GLY A 461 10.95 21.81 27.92
CA GLY A 461 9.54 21.60 27.59
C GLY A 461 9.01 20.19 27.89
N CYS A 462 9.83 19.32 28.48
CA CYS A 462 9.49 17.92 28.65
C CYS A 462 8.51 17.67 29.81
N GLN A 463 8.40 18.58 30.79
CA GLN A 463 7.41 18.54 31.87
C GLN A 463 6.19 19.43 31.54
N ASN A 464 5.00 18.84 31.58
CA ASN A 464 3.75 19.58 31.56
C ASN A 464 3.45 20.13 32.96
N GLN A 465 3.29 21.45 33.04
CA GLN A 465 3.05 22.16 34.29
C GLN A 465 1.65 21.89 34.86
N SER A 466 0.69 21.42 34.04
CA SER A 466 -0.69 21.15 34.46
C SER A 466 -0.87 19.82 35.20
N LEU A 467 0.17 18.97 35.28
CA LEU A 467 0.08 17.72 36.02
C LEU A 467 0.25 17.96 37.54
N PRO A 468 -0.58 17.33 38.38
CA PRO A 468 -0.60 17.60 39.82
C PRO A 468 0.62 17.03 40.54
N GLU A 469 1.14 15.89 40.08
CA GLU A 469 2.29 15.22 40.68
C GLU A 469 3.57 15.46 39.86
N ARG A 470 4.69 15.64 40.55
CA ARG A 470 6.01 15.78 39.96
C ARG A 470 6.97 14.84 40.65
N VAL A 471 7.60 13.96 39.85
CA VAL A 471 8.66 13.08 40.31
C VAL A 471 9.96 13.56 39.69
N GLU A 472 10.94 13.90 40.52
CA GLU A 472 12.23 14.40 40.06
C GLU A 472 12.91 13.39 39.13
N GLY A 473 13.43 13.87 38.00
CA GLY A 473 14.04 13.01 36.97
C GLY A 473 13.05 12.18 36.14
N ALA A 474 11.75 12.20 36.44
CA ALA A 474 10.71 11.45 35.73
C ALA A 474 9.58 12.38 35.22
N PRO A 475 9.81 13.13 34.13
CA PRO A 475 8.86 14.11 33.66
C PRO A 475 7.52 13.46 33.26
N ASN A 476 6.42 14.18 33.42
CA ASN A 476 5.08 13.73 33.04
C ASN A 476 4.60 12.41 33.67
N PHE A 477 5.20 12.01 34.80
CA PHE A 477 4.72 10.88 35.60
C PHE A 477 3.27 11.11 36.03
N ARG A 478 2.43 10.09 35.86
CA ARG A 478 1.01 10.12 36.23
C ARG A 478 0.44 8.71 36.38
N GLU A 479 -0.54 8.58 37.25
CA GLU A 479 -1.39 7.39 37.41
C GLU A 479 -2.70 7.54 36.63
N VAL A 480 -3.21 6.45 36.05
CA VAL A 480 -4.54 6.42 35.44
C VAL A 480 -5.59 6.14 36.52
N PRO A 481 -6.60 7.02 36.71
CA PRO A 481 -7.60 6.84 37.76
C PRO A 481 -8.31 5.47 37.71
N GLY A 482 -8.21 4.73 38.82
CA GLY A 482 -8.84 3.42 38.99
C GLY A 482 -8.09 2.24 38.39
N PHE A 483 -6.86 2.42 37.92
CA PHE A 483 -6.03 1.35 37.36
C PHE A 483 -4.59 1.41 37.90
N PRO A 484 -3.91 0.27 38.13
CA PRO A 484 -2.48 0.23 38.45
C PRO A 484 -1.64 0.44 37.16
N VAL A 485 -1.94 1.51 36.43
CA VAL A 485 -1.36 1.85 35.12
C VAL A 485 -0.83 3.27 35.19
N TYR A 486 0.43 3.45 34.80
CA TYR A 486 1.15 4.71 34.91
C TYR A 486 1.75 5.11 33.57
N GLY A 487 1.83 6.41 33.32
CA GLY A 487 2.49 6.98 32.15
C GLY A 487 3.60 7.95 32.57
N VAL A 488 4.72 7.95 31.86
CA VAL A 488 5.86 8.85 32.13
C VAL A 488 6.57 9.24 30.84
N ALA A 489 7.22 10.40 30.80
CA ALA A 489 8.21 10.73 29.77
C ALA A 489 9.49 9.89 29.99
N ASN A 490 10.48 10.00 29.10
CA ASN A 490 11.71 9.24 29.28
C ASN A 490 12.45 9.73 30.54
N PRO A 491 12.61 8.91 31.59
CA PRO A 491 13.18 9.35 32.86
C PRO A 491 14.73 9.28 32.87
N THR A 492 15.37 9.93 33.84
CA THR A 492 16.74 9.62 34.25
C THR A 492 16.79 8.31 35.04
N VAL A 493 17.98 7.73 35.22
CA VAL A 493 18.13 6.51 36.05
C VAL A 493 17.62 6.75 37.48
N ASP A 494 17.91 7.91 38.07
CA ASP A 494 17.37 8.28 39.38
C ASP A 494 15.86 8.53 39.34
N GLY A 495 15.34 9.09 38.26
CA GLY A 495 13.91 9.21 38.03
C GLY A 495 13.19 7.86 38.01
N ILE A 496 13.80 6.82 37.39
CA ILE A 496 13.26 5.46 37.42
C ILE A 496 13.17 4.95 38.86
N ARG A 497 14.23 5.12 39.66
CA ARG A 497 14.24 4.72 41.07
C ARG A 497 13.16 5.45 41.87
N SER A 498 12.99 6.75 41.64
CA SER A 498 11.95 7.56 42.28
C SER A 498 10.54 7.08 41.91
N VAL A 499 10.30 6.73 40.65
CA VAL A 499 9.03 6.14 40.20
C VAL A 499 8.78 4.78 40.85
N ILE A 500 9.79 3.90 40.92
CA ILE A 500 9.66 2.59 41.56
C ILE A 500 9.24 2.76 43.03
N ARG A 501 9.94 3.62 43.78
CA ARG A 501 9.62 3.90 45.19
C ARG A 501 8.22 4.49 45.36
N ARG A 502 7.77 5.31 44.41
CA ARG A 502 6.45 5.94 44.42
C ARG A 502 5.31 4.95 44.16
N ILE A 503 5.55 3.92 43.34
CA ILE A 503 4.58 2.88 43.00
C ILE A 503 4.55 1.76 44.05
N GLY A 504 5.71 1.39 44.59
CA GLY A 504 5.85 0.38 45.63
C GLY A 504 6.96 0.77 46.59
N SER A 505 6.59 1.13 47.83
CA SER A 505 7.54 1.26 48.93
C SER A 505 8.36 -0.05 49.06
N SER A 506 9.67 0.07 49.30
CA SER A 506 10.70 -0.99 49.20
C SER A 506 10.44 -2.30 49.99
N GLU A 507 11.12 -3.38 49.56
CA GLU A 507 11.10 -4.81 49.96
C GLU A 507 9.72 -5.41 50.26
N GLY A 508 9.21 -6.20 49.29
CA GLY A 508 7.84 -6.76 49.31
C GLY A 508 6.79 -5.92 48.57
N GLY A 509 7.23 -4.83 47.90
CA GLY A 509 6.38 -3.93 47.14
C GLY A 509 5.79 -4.53 45.86
N ARG A 510 4.76 -3.85 45.32
CA ARG A 510 4.02 -4.24 44.12
C ARG A 510 4.98 -4.48 42.92
N PRO A 511 4.89 -5.62 42.20
CA PRO A 511 5.66 -5.86 40.98
C PRO A 511 5.41 -4.78 39.92
N ILE A 512 6.45 -4.35 39.20
CA ILE A 512 6.37 -3.33 38.15
C ILE A 512 6.78 -3.94 36.82
N PHE A 513 5.96 -3.74 35.78
CA PHE A 513 6.33 -4.06 34.41
C PHE A 513 6.45 -2.78 33.57
N TRP A 514 7.70 -2.39 33.30
CA TRP A 514 8.06 -1.19 32.58
C TRP A 514 8.12 -1.42 31.06
N HIS A 515 7.36 -0.64 30.32
CA HIS A 515 7.23 -0.69 28.87
C HIS A 515 7.81 0.57 28.23
N ASN A 516 8.95 0.43 27.57
CA ASN A 516 9.52 1.48 26.74
C ASN A 516 8.99 1.39 25.32
N MET A 517 8.24 2.40 24.91
CA MET A 517 7.46 2.43 23.68
C MET A 517 8.23 3.03 22.49
N ARG A 518 9.55 3.22 22.61
CA ARG A 518 10.36 3.99 21.65
C ARG A 518 10.97 3.12 20.56
N GLU A 519 10.82 3.55 19.30
CA GLU A 519 11.59 2.98 18.18
C GLU A 519 12.96 3.65 18.00
N GLU A 520 13.16 4.83 18.60
CA GLU A 520 14.45 5.52 18.55
C GLU A 520 15.44 4.87 19.52
N PRO A 521 16.72 4.67 19.16
CA PRO A 521 17.74 4.21 20.09
C PRO A 521 18.00 5.28 21.16
N VAL A 522 18.01 4.85 22.42
CA VAL A 522 18.29 5.68 23.60
C VAL A 522 19.56 5.17 24.25
N ILE A 523 20.40 6.08 24.72
CA ILE A 523 21.58 5.75 25.54
C ILE A 523 21.58 6.60 26.80
N TYR A 524 21.98 6.03 27.94
CA TYR A 524 22.19 6.77 29.17
C TYR A 524 23.66 7.12 29.31
N ILE A 525 23.97 8.39 29.51
CA ILE A 525 25.32 8.89 29.83
C ILE A 525 25.23 9.58 31.18
N ASN A 526 26.03 9.13 32.15
CA ASN A 526 26.03 9.66 33.53
C ASN A 526 24.62 9.68 34.14
N GLY A 527 23.82 8.63 33.88
CA GLY A 527 22.44 8.50 34.36
C GLY A 527 21.39 9.35 33.62
N LYS A 528 21.78 10.18 32.65
CA LYS A 528 20.87 11.02 31.85
C LYS A 528 20.61 10.42 30.46
N PRO A 529 19.37 10.47 29.94
CA PRO A 529 19.06 9.91 28.63
C PRO A 529 19.44 10.84 27.47
N PHE A 530 20.08 10.27 26.45
CA PHE A 530 20.46 10.91 25.19
C PHE A 530 19.90 10.13 24.00
N VAL A 531 19.67 10.85 22.91
CA VAL A 531 19.13 10.29 21.65
C VAL A 531 19.89 10.82 20.45
N LEU A 532 19.94 9.98 19.42
CA LEU A 532 20.61 10.31 18.17
C LEU A 532 19.76 11.24 17.29
N ARG A 533 20.42 12.23 16.69
CA ARG A 533 19.84 13.26 15.82
C ARG A 533 20.76 13.57 14.65
N GLU A 534 20.20 14.16 13.60
CA GLU A 534 21.01 14.79 12.55
C GLU A 534 21.43 16.19 12.99
N VAL A 535 22.69 16.57 12.71
CA VAL A 535 23.21 17.90 13.03
C VAL A 535 22.42 19.03 12.37
N GLU A 536 21.86 18.79 11.19
CA GLU A 536 21.03 19.75 10.45
C GLU A 536 19.61 19.88 11.03
N ARG A 537 19.16 18.90 11.82
CA ARG A 537 17.79 18.80 12.35
C ARG A 537 17.77 18.31 13.80
N PRO A 538 18.47 18.98 14.74
CA PRO A 538 18.65 18.50 16.11
C PRO A 538 17.34 18.37 16.89
N TYR A 539 16.30 19.12 16.51
CA TYR A 539 14.97 19.08 17.13
C TYR A 539 14.03 18.00 16.58
N LYS A 540 14.42 17.23 15.55
CA LYS A 540 13.54 16.25 14.90
C LYS A 540 14.01 14.82 15.12
N ASN A 541 13.07 13.93 15.37
CA ASN A 541 13.32 12.48 15.37
C ASN A 541 13.82 12.03 13.98
N MET A 542 14.77 11.09 13.97
CA MET A 542 15.25 10.48 12.72
C MET A 542 14.16 9.55 12.16
N LEU A 543 13.99 9.55 10.84
CA LEU A 543 12.84 8.93 10.18
C LEU A 543 13.06 7.45 9.82
N GLU A 544 14.28 6.96 10.00
CA GLU A 544 14.79 5.67 9.53
C GLU A 544 14.39 4.47 10.40
N TYR A 545 13.96 4.71 11.65
CA TYR A 545 13.61 3.65 12.60
C TYR A 545 12.21 3.11 12.42
N THR A 546 11.41 3.66 11.52
CA THR A 546 10.00 3.32 11.47
C THR A 546 9.77 1.85 11.20
N GLY A 547 9.11 1.25 12.18
CA GLY A 547 8.66 -0.13 12.09
C GLY A 547 9.74 -1.16 12.41
N ILE A 548 10.92 -0.73 12.87
CA ILE A 548 11.97 -1.59 13.41
C ILE A 548 11.42 -2.48 14.54
N ASP A 549 11.94 -3.70 14.65
CA ASP A 549 11.59 -4.61 15.73
C ASP A 549 12.41 -4.35 17.01
N ARG A 550 12.01 -5.01 18.10
CA ARG A 550 12.63 -4.88 19.42
C ARG A 550 14.13 -5.20 19.39
N GLU A 551 14.47 -6.37 18.85
CA GLU A 551 15.82 -6.91 18.95
C GLU A 551 16.83 -6.09 18.16
N ARG A 552 16.42 -5.54 17.00
CA ARG A 552 17.25 -4.67 16.18
C ARG A 552 17.50 -3.31 16.85
N VAL A 553 16.51 -2.73 17.52
CA VAL A 553 16.71 -1.49 18.29
C VAL A 553 17.70 -1.73 19.42
N GLU A 554 17.55 -2.81 20.18
CA GLU A 554 18.45 -3.12 21.30
C GLU A 554 19.89 -3.40 20.81
N ARG A 555 20.06 -4.12 19.69
CA ARG A 555 21.38 -4.28 19.05
C ARG A 555 21.96 -2.96 18.56
N MET A 556 21.13 -2.05 18.04
CA MET A 556 21.57 -0.72 17.64
C MET A 556 21.99 0.14 18.84
N GLU A 557 21.29 0.04 19.97
CA GLU A 557 21.69 0.71 21.22
C GLU A 557 23.02 0.18 21.75
N ALA A 558 23.27 -1.13 21.64
CA ALA A 558 24.56 -1.74 21.98
C ALA A 558 25.71 -1.21 21.09
N ARG A 559 25.51 -1.16 19.77
CA ARG A 559 26.50 -0.59 18.83
C ARG A 559 26.73 0.90 19.06
N LEU A 560 25.68 1.66 19.38
CA LEU A 560 25.78 3.07 19.74
C LEU A 560 26.65 3.28 20.99
N LYS A 561 26.51 2.43 22.00
CA LYS A 561 27.38 2.44 23.19
C LYS A 561 28.84 2.22 22.81
N GLU A 562 29.12 1.24 21.94
CA GLU A 562 30.48 0.96 21.47
C GLU A 562 31.09 2.14 20.70
N ASP A 563 30.32 2.78 19.83
CA ASP A 563 30.76 3.97 19.10
C ASP A 563 31.10 5.13 20.05
N ILE A 564 30.27 5.36 21.07
CA ILE A 564 30.50 6.41 22.08
C ILE A 564 31.79 6.16 22.84
N LEU A 565 32.02 4.93 23.30
CA LEU A 565 33.23 4.58 24.05
C LEU A 565 34.49 4.73 23.18
N ARG A 566 34.40 4.35 21.90
CA ARG A 566 35.51 4.48 20.94
C ARG A 566 35.82 5.93 20.59
N GLU A 567 34.79 6.76 20.38
CA GLU A 567 34.97 8.20 20.16
C GLU A 567 35.53 8.87 21.42
N ALA A 568 35.08 8.47 22.61
CA ALA A 568 35.57 9.00 23.87
C ALA A 568 37.05 8.69 24.10
N GLU A 569 37.51 7.48 23.75
CA GLU A 569 38.94 7.12 23.80
C GLU A 569 39.79 8.08 22.95
N ARG A 570 39.29 8.48 21.78
CA ARG A 570 39.96 9.44 20.88
C ARG A 570 40.06 10.85 21.48
N TYR A 571 39.11 11.26 22.33
CA TYR A 571 39.04 12.60 22.92
C TYR A 571 39.33 12.62 24.43
N GLY A 572 40.15 11.69 24.92
CA GLY A 572 40.62 11.68 26.31
C GLY A 572 39.52 11.37 27.32
N GLY A 573 38.68 10.38 27.03
CA GLY A 573 37.59 9.91 27.88
C GLY A 573 36.37 10.83 27.93
N ALA A 574 36.14 11.65 26.90
CA ALA A 574 34.99 12.55 26.82
C ALA A 574 34.26 12.46 25.49
N ILE A 575 32.94 12.66 25.51
CA ILE A 575 32.05 12.66 24.35
C ILE A 575 31.34 14.00 24.23
N MET A 576 31.24 14.54 23.01
CA MET A 576 30.50 15.79 22.79
C MET A 576 29.01 15.51 22.63
N VAL A 577 28.20 16.18 23.45
CA VAL A 577 26.74 16.09 23.46
C VAL A 577 26.10 17.48 23.32
N ILE A 578 24.81 17.51 22.99
CA ILE A 578 24.00 18.73 22.88
C ILE A 578 22.97 18.78 24.00
N HIS A 579 22.91 19.91 24.70
CA HIS A 579 21.85 20.24 25.65
C HIS A 579 20.93 21.32 25.11
N GLU A 580 19.75 21.48 25.71
CA GLU A 580 18.77 22.50 25.34
C GLU A 580 18.45 23.37 26.56
N THR A 581 18.50 24.69 26.40
CA THR A 581 18.13 25.68 27.42
C THR A 581 16.63 25.97 27.41
N ASP A 582 16.14 26.65 28.45
CA ASP A 582 14.72 27.00 28.59
C ASP A 582 14.20 27.84 27.42
N ASN A 583 15.09 28.60 26.79
CA ASN A 583 14.82 29.42 25.61
C ASN A 583 14.84 28.63 24.29
N ARG A 584 14.87 27.28 24.35
CA ARG A 584 15.00 26.37 23.20
C ARG A 584 16.25 26.64 22.35
N GLN A 585 17.32 27.11 22.98
CA GLN A 585 18.62 27.21 22.34
C GLN A 585 19.42 25.96 22.69
N ILE A 586 20.15 25.43 21.72
CA ILE A 586 21.05 24.30 21.94
C ILE A 586 22.47 24.79 22.20
N TYR A 587 23.20 24.06 23.04
CA TYR A 587 24.62 24.29 23.28
C TYR A 587 25.35 22.97 23.40
N ASP A 588 26.62 22.98 23.00
CA ASP A 588 27.47 21.79 22.97
C ASP A 588 28.25 21.68 24.28
N THR A 589 28.46 20.45 24.75
CA THR A 589 29.20 20.19 26.00
C THR A 589 29.97 18.89 25.88
N TRP A 590 31.21 18.87 26.39
CA TRP A 590 32.01 17.66 26.53
C TRP A 590 31.67 17.00 27.87
N GLU A 591 31.13 15.78 27.82
CA GLU A 591 30.80 14.97 28.98
C GLU A 591 31.87 13.88 29.15
N HIS A 592 32.42 13.77 30.36
CA HIS A 592 33.34 12.67 30.67
C HIS A 592 32.57 11.35 30.78
N VAL A 593 33.11 10.31 30.16
CA VAL A 593 32.48 9.00 30.08
C VAL A 593 33.45 7.86 30.39
N SER A 594 32.91 6.82 31.02
CA SER A 594 33.57 5.54 31.27
C SER A 594 32.68 4.40 30.78
N SER A 595 33.21 3.17 30.75
CA SER A 595 32.43 1.99 30.36
C SER A 595 31.21 1.75 31.26
N GLU A 596 31.23 2.21 32.50
CA GLU A 596 30.11 2.07 33.44
C GLU A 596 29.10 3.21 33.34
N SER A 597 29.55 4.40 32.91
CA SER A 597 28.70 5.58 32.85
C SER A 597 27.86 5.68 31.57
N VAL A 598 28.20 4.89 30.55
CA VAL A 598 27.42 4.73 29.31
C VAL A 598 26.64 3.41 29.37
N GLN A 599 25.31 3.49 29.42
CA GLN A 599 24.44 2.31 29.57
C GLN A 599 23.30 2.30 28.56
N THR A 600 22.95 1.13 28.03
CA THR A 600 21.71 0.95 27.26
C THR A 600 20.50 0.88 28.20
N PRO A 601 19.27 1.15 27.73
CA PRO A 601 18.07 0.95 28.53
C PRO A 601 17.98 -0.46 29.11
N PHE A 602 18.29 -1.48 28.32
CA PHE A 602 18.33 -2.87 28.78
C PHE A 602 19.30 -3.07 29.96
N GLU A 603 20.52 -2.53 29.87
CA GLU A 603 21.51 -2.60 30.95
C GLU A 603 21.05 -1.86 32.22
N VAL A 604 20.41 -0.70 32.08
CA VAL A 604 19.87 0.07 33.21
C VAL A 604 18.83 -0.75 33.97
N PHE A 605 17.82 -1.30 33.27
CA PHE A 605 16.76 -2.06 33.93
C PHE A 605 17.25 -3.41 34.47
N LYS A 606 18.17 -4.09 33.77
CA LYS A 606 18.80 -5.31 34.27
C LYS A 606 19.58 -5.06 35.56
N ARG A 607 20.27 -3.92 35.68
CA ARG A 607 20.95 -3.51 36.91
C ARG A 607 19.95 -3.27 38.04
N LEU A 608 18.84 -2.58 37.78
CA LEU A 608 17.79 -2.35 38.78
C LEU A 608 17.17 -3.66 39.27
N GLU A 609 16.97 -4.64 38.38
CA GLU A 609 16.51 -5.99 38.78
C GLU A 609 17.55 -6.69 39.67
N CYS A 610 18.85 -6.59 39.34
CA CYS A 610 19.94 -7.13 40.17
C CYS A 610 20.06 -6.42 41.53
N ASP A 611 19.74 -5.12 41.59
CA ASP A 611 19.70 -4.32 42.82
C ASP A 611 18.50 -4.71 43.73
N GLY A 612 17.67 -5.69 43.33
CA GLY A 612 16.56 -6.24 44.12
C GLY A 612 15.22 -5.55 43.92
N PHE A 613 15.09 -4.61 42.97
CA PHE A 613 13.79 -4.01 42.67
C PHE A 613 12.88 -5.02 41.93
N PRO A 614 11.58 -5.12 42.28
CA PRO A 614 10.64 -6.03 41.63
C PRO A 614 10.18 -5.46 40.27
N ILE A 615 11.11 -5.28 39.34
CA ILE A 615 10.89 -4.64 38.05
C ILE A 615 11.23 -5.55 36.88
N LYS A 616 10.33 -5.61 35.89
CA LYS A 616 10.59 -6.21 34.57
C LYS A 616 10.58 -5.13 33.50
N TYR A 617 11.39 -5.31 32.47
CA TYR A 617 11.50 -4.38 31.35
C TYR A 617 11.08 -5.03 30.02
N ALA A 618 10.29 -4.30 29.24
CA ALA A 618 9.97 -4.64 27.86
C ALA A 618 10.15 -3.43 26.94
N ARG A 619 10.80 -3.67 25.80
CA ARG A 619 10.90 -2.71 24.70
C ARG A 619 9.88 -3.04 23.62
N VAL A 620 8.96 -2.10 23.34
CA VAL A 620 7.88 -2.21 22.35
C VAL A 620 8.00 -1.01 21.39
N PRO A 621 8.80 -1.11 20.31
CA PRO A 621 9.14 0.03 19.47
C PRO A 621 7.94 0.49 18.61
N ILE A 622 7.22 1.51 19.07
CA ILE A 622 6.11 2.11 18.33
C ILE A 622 6.58 3.39 17.63
N THR A 623 6.21 3.51 16.35
CA THR A 623 6.52 4.70 15.55
C THR A 623 5.87 5.97 16.09
N ASP A 624 6.71 7.00 16.25
CA ASP A 624 6.24 8.29 16.76
C ASP A 624 5.22 8.94 15.83
N GLY A 625 4.14 9.45 16.42
CA GLY A 625 3.04 10.07 15.69
C GLY A 625 2.18 9.13 14.83
N LYS A 626 2.47 7.83 14.74
CA LYS A 626 1.66 6.82 14.04
C LYS A 626 0.72 6.09 14.98
N ALA A 627 -0.19 5.29 14.44
CA ALA A 627 -0.94 4.29 15.20
C ALA A 627 -0.10 3.01 15.38
N PRO A 628 -0.25 2.26 16.50
CA PRO A 628 0.42 0.98 16.68
C PRO A 628 0.08 -0.02 15.57
N LYS A 629 1.06 -0.84 15.18
CA LYS A 629 0.84 -2.00 14.30
C LYS A 629 0.08 -3.09 15.06
N SER A 630 -0.56 -4.01 14.35
CA SER A 630 -1.29 -5.11 14.98
C SER A 630 -0.39 -6.01 15.84
N SER A 631 0.88 -6.20 15.45
CA SER A 631 1.89 -6.89 16.26
C SER A 631 2.22 -6.19 17.57
N ASP A 632 2.10 -4.86 17.61
CA ASP A 632 2.40 -4.08 18.83
C ASP A 632 1.29 -4.30 19.86
N PHE A 633 0.03 -4.40 19.42
CA PHE A 633 -1.09 -4.80 20.28
C PHE A 633 -0.90 -6.22 20.82
N ASP A 634 -0.47 -7.16 19.98
CA ASP A 634 -0.19 -8.54 20.41
C ASP A 634 0.91 -8.60 21.48
N ALA A 635 2.02 -7.89 21.27
CA ALA A 635 3.12 -7.83 22.23
C ALA A 635 2.68 -7.24 23.58
N LEU A 636 1.90 -6.15 23.56
CA LEU A 636 1.36 -5.55 24.77
C LEU A 636 0.37 -6.47 25.49
N ALA A 637 -0.53 -7.11 24.74
CA ALA A 637 -1.49 -8.06 25.30
C ALA A 637 -0.78 -9.23 25.99
N LEU A 638 0.21 -9.83 25.34
CA LEU A 638 1.01 -10.93 25.92
C LEU A 638 1.74 -10.49 27.19
N ASN A 639 2.38 -9.33 27.19
CA ASN A 639 3.08 -8.81 28.38
C ASN A 639 2.13 -8.58 29.56
N ILE A 640 0.93 -8.06 29.30
CA ILE A 640 -0.04 -7.70 30.36
C ILE A 640 -0.76 -8.94 30.89
N VAL A 641 -1.16 -9.87 30.02
CA VAL A 641 -1.88 -11.09 30.41
C VAL A 641 -0.97 -12.07 31.16
N SER A 642 0.32 -12.14 30.79
CA SER A 642 1.29 -13.03 31.46
C SER A 642 1.79 -12.50 32.82
N ALA A 643 1.47 -11.26 33.17
CA ALA A 643 1.87 -10.67 34.44
C ALA A 643 0.91 -11.04 35.59
N SER A 644 1.39 -10.97 36.84
CA SER A 644 0.56 -11.22 38.01
C SER A 644 -0.54 -10.16 38.17
N LYS A 645 -1.66 -10.51 38.81
CA LYS A 645 -2.83 -9.61 38.95
C LYS A 645 -2.49 -8.27 39.61
N ASP A 646 -1.57 -8.29 40.57
CA ASP A 646 -1.10 -7.15 41.34
C ASP A 646 -0.06 -6.29 40.61
N THR A 647 0.47 -6.72 39.45
CA THR A 647 1.50 -5.97 38.71
C THR A 647 1.01 -4.57 38.30
N ALA A 648 1.84 -3.55 38.58
CA ALA A 648 1.71 -2.20 38.05
C ALA A 648 2.40 -2.08 36.67
N PHE A 649 1.74 -1.40 35.73
CA PHE A 649 2.28 -1.22 34.38
C PHE A 649 2.70 0.23 34.17
N VAL A 650 3.96 0.45 33.76
CA VAL A 650 4.50 1.78 33.48
C VAL A 650 4.81 1.90 32.00
N PHE A 651 4.30 2.93 31.33
CA PHE A 651 4.55 3.17 29.91
C PHE A 651 5.35 4.46 29.71
N ASN A 652 6.45 4.38 28.95
CA ASN A 652 7.24 5.57 28.61
C ASN A 652 7.48 5.73 27.11
N CYS A 653 7.53 6.99 26.67
CA CYS A 653 8.02 7.41 25.37
C CYS A 653 8.82 8.71 25.55
N GLN A 654 9.22 9.39 24.47
CA GLN A 654 10.01 10.62 24.57
C GLN A 654 9.40 11.64 25.55
N MET A 655 8.18 12.11 25.28
CA MET A 655 7.50 13.13 26.11
C MET A 655 6.43 12.56 27.04
N GLY A 656 6.15 11.26 27.01
CA GLY A 656 5.08 10.67 27.82
C GLY A 656 3.66 10.97 27.33
N ILE A 657 3.49 11.49 26.11
CA ILE A 657 2.21 11.94 25.53
C ILE A 657 1.63 10.87 24.58
N GLY A 658 1.93 10.91 23.28
CA GLY A 658 1.20 10.13 22.27
C GLY A 658 1.29 8.60 22.44
N ARG A 659 2.51 8.04 22.37
CA ARG A 659 2.76 6.59 22.49
C ARG A 659 2.42 6.05 23.88
N THR A 660 2.83 6.78 24.93
CA THR A 660 2.51 6.46 26.32
C THR A 660 1.00 6.41 26.57
N THR A 661 0.24 7.45 26.22
CA THR A 661 -1.22 7.44 26.39
C THR A 661 -1.89 6.30 25.62
N THR A 662 -1.36 5.94 24.44
CA THR A 662 -1.87 4.79 23.70
C THR A 662 -1.62 3.47 24.44
N GLY A 663 -0.42 3.29 25.00
CA GLY A 663 -0.08 2.14 25.84
C GLY A 663 -0.94 2.05 27.10
N THR A 664 -1.18 3.17 27.80
CA THR A 664 -2.04 3.19 28.98
C THR A 664 -3.49 2.84 28.65
N VAL A 665 -4.04 3.35 27.54
CA VAL A 665 -5.39 2.98 27.06
C VAL A 665 -5.50 1.48 26.79
N ILE A 666 -4.52 0.91 26.07
CA ILE A 666 -4.47 -0.53 25.77
C ILE A 666 -4.43 -1.35 27.07
N ALA A 667 -3.60 -0.95 28.04
CA ALA A 667 -3.48 -1.64 29.31
C ALA A 667 -4.75 -1.59 30.14
N CYS A 668 -5.43 -0.44 30.19
CA CYS A 668 -6.71 -0.30 30.88
C CYS A 668 -7.81 -1.15 30.24
N LEU A 669 -7.88 -1.23 28.90
CA LEU A 669 -8.83 -2.12 28.21
C LEU A 669 -8.59 -3.60 28.54
N LEU A 670 -7.33 -4.03 28.53
CA LEU A 670 -6.96 -5.40 28.90
C LEU A 670 -7.30 -5.68 30.37
N LYS A 671 -7.01 -4.76 31.28
CA LYS A 671 -7.40 -4.89 32.70
C LYS A 671 -8.91 -5.00 32.88
N LEU A 672 -9.71 -4.16 32.22
CA LEU A 672 -11.17 -4.30 32.24
C LEU A 672 -11.63 -5.67 31.75
N ARG A 673 -11.02 -6.18 30.66
CA ARG A 673 -11.34 -7.51 30.14
C ARG A 673 -10.96 -8.63 31.11
N MET A 674 -9.84 -8.51 31.83
CA MET A 674 -9.38 -9.49 32.82
C MET A 674 -10.24 -9.46 34.10
N ASP A 675 -10.71 -8.28 34.51
CA ASP A 675 -11.44 -8.10 35.76
C ASP A 675 -12.94 -8.41 35.60
N TYR A 676 -13.54 -8.11 34.44
CA TYR A 676 -15.00 -8.15 34.24
C TYR A 676 -15.49 -9.13 33.16
N GLY A 677 -14.60 -9.78 32.41
CA GLY A 677 -15.03 -10.71 31.38
C GLY A 677 -15.49 -10.02 30.08
N ARG A 678 -16.31 -10.73 29.30
CA ARG A 678 -16.97 -10.23 28.07
C ARG A 678 -18.46 -9.95 28.34
N PRO A 679 -19.05 -8.86 27.81
CA PRO A 679 -18.41 -7.78 27.06
C PRO A 679 -17.65 -6.82 27.98
N ILE A 680 -16.72 -6.04 27.43
CA ILE A 680 -15.96 -5.03 28.20
C ILE A 680 -16.94 -3.94 28.66
N LYS A 681 -17.24 -3.90 29.96
CA LYS A 681 -18.12 -2.88 30.57
C LYS A 681 -17.33 -2.01 31.53
N VAL A 682 -17.58 -0.70 31.48
CA VAL A 682 -17.08 0.23 32.50
C VAL A 682 -18.15 0.36 33.57
N LEU A 683 -17.87 -0.11 34.79
CA LEU A 683 -18.69 0.24 35.95
C LEU A 683 -18.48 1.74 36.23
N LEU A 684 -19.53 2.54 36.00
CA LEU A 684 -19.60 3.90 36.52
C LEU A 684 -19.69 3.78 38.05
N ASN A 685 -18.72 4.36 38.77
CA ASN A 685 -18.75 4.42 40.23
C ASN A 685 -20.05 5.10 40.68
N LYS A 686 -21.00 4.31 41.21
CA LYS A 686 -22.03 4.81 42.13
C LYS A 686 -21.28 5.41 43.32
N LYS A 687 -21.22 6.75 43.41
CA LYS A 687 -20.97 7.39 44.70
C LYS A 687 -22.14 6.99 45.61
N THR A 688 -21.87 6.08 46.54
CA THR A 688 -22.66 5.90 47.74
C THR A 688 -22.71 7.25 48.46
N HIS A 689 -23.88 7.88 48.46
CA HIS A 689 -24.25 8.83 49.50
C HIS A 689 -24.37 8.01 50.78
N GLU A 690 -23.34 8.03 51.61
CA GLU A 690 -23.46 7.65 53.01
C GLU A 690 -23.65 8.92 53.83
N ASP A 691 -24.81 8.99 54.46
CA ASP A 691 -25.18 9.93 55.50
C ASP A 691 -24.18 9.86 56.65
N VAL A 692 -23.54 10.99 56.98
CA VAL A 692 -23.01 11.23 58.32
C VAL A 692 -23.42 12.64 58.75
N ASP A 693 -24.45 12.62 59.57
CA ASP A 693 -24.92 13.68 60.45
C ASP A 693 -23.84 14.05 61.49
N GLY A 694 -23.84 15.32 61.93
CA GLY A 694 -23.11 15.74 63.13
C GLY A 694 -22.29 17.03 63.06
N GLY A 695 -22.95 18.20 63.13
CA GLY A 695 -22.68 19.13 64.23
C GLY A 695 -21.82 20.40 64.04
N THR A 696 -22.52 21.51 63.76
CA THR A 696 -22.56 22.79 64.54
C THR A 696 -21.36 23.75 64.63
N SER A 697 -21.52 24.97 64.06
CA SER A 697 -21.52 26.30 64.75
C SER A 697 -21.63 27.43 63.71
N SER A 698 -22.81 28.01 63.47
CA SER A 698 -23.32 29.29 64.03
C SER A 698 -22.52 30.54 63.60
N ASP A 699 -23.09 31.36 62.73
CA ASP A 699 -23.68 32.63 63.16
C ASP A 699 -24.55 33.27 62.07
N GLU A 700 -25.72 33.71 62.53
CA GLU A 700 -26.90 34.16 61.80
C GLU A 700 -26.83 35.65 61.43
N ASN A 701 -27.59 36.01 60.39
CA ASN A 701 -28.37 37.25 60.22
C ASN A 701 -29.05 37.19 58.84
N THR A 702 -30.37 37.32 58.59
CA THR A 702 -31.60 37.52 59.37
C THR A 702 -32.77 37.23 58.40
N GLU A 703 -33.78 36.46 58.86
CA GLU A 703 -35.25 36.43 58.55
C GLU A 703 -35.81 36.92 57.18
N SER A 704 -36.87 36.36 56.57
CA SER A 704 -37.81 35.27 56.88
C SER A 704 -38.70 34.97 55.65
N ASN A 705 -39.00 33.68 55.43
CA ASN A 705 -40.21 33.04 54.87
C ASN A 705 -41.01 33.68 53.70
N ALA A 706 -41.05 32.96 52.58
CA ALA A 706 -42.23 32.92 51.71
C ALA A 706 -42.49 31.49 51.21
N ALA A 707 -43.71 31.02 51.47
CA ALA A 707 -44.24 29.73 51.05
C ALA A 707 -44.69 29.73 49.58
N LEU A 708 -44.58 28.54 49.00
CA LEU A 708 -45.15 27.97 47.77
C LEU A 708 -46.23 28.76 47.00
N SER A 709 -45.99 28.87 45.68
CA SER A 709 -46.83 28.45 44.53
C SER A 709 -46.91 29.52 43.39
N PRO A 710 -47.34 29.14 42.17
CA PRO A 710 -46.47 28.99 41.00
C PRO A 710 -46.63 30.13 39.98
N SER A 711 -45.55 30.56 39.34
CA SER A 711 -45.66 31.52 38.24
C SER A 711 -44.63 31.30 37.12
N THR A 712 -45.20 30.93 35.98
CA THR A 712 -44.91 31.49 34.65
C THR A 712 -43.51 31.31 34.08
N HIS A 713 -43.46 30.42 33.08
CA HIS A 713 -42.49 30.39 31.99
C HIS A 713 -42.00 31.79 31.61
N THR A 714 -40.74 32.07 31.90
CA THR A 714 -40.01 33.17 31.26
C THR A 714 -39.10 32.53 30.22
N GLU A 715 -39.44 32.74 28.95
CA GLU A 715 -38.64 32.37 27.80
C GLU A 715 -37.22 32.94 27.91
N VAL A 716 -36.26 32.11 28.29
CA VAL A 716 -34.86 32.37 27.97
C VAL A 716 -34.71 32.08 26.48
N LYS A 717 -34.71 33.14 25.67
CA LYS A 717 -34.25 33.11 24.27
C LYS A 717 -32.88 32.44 24.20
N GLN A 718 -32.86 31.13 23.91
CA GLN A 718 -31.67 30.43 23.46
C GLN A 718 -31.26 31.04 22.12
N LYS A 719 -30.23 31.90 22.15
CA LYS A 719 -29.48 32.25 20.95
C LYS A 719 -28.99 30.94 20.31
N ASN A 720 -29.40 30.72 19.07
CA ASN A 720 -28.89 29.68 18.16
C ASN A 720 -27.37 29.51 18.28
N GLN A 721 -26.91 28.54 19.07
CA GLN A 721 -25.54 28.03 18.99
C GLN A 721 -25.51 27.04 17.83
N SER A 722 -24.73 27.34 16.79
CA SER A 722 -24.49 26.44 15.67
C SER A 722 -23.94 25.10 16.20
N ARG A 723 -24.54 23.98 15.76
CA ARG A 723 -24.11 22.62 16.13
C ARG A 723 -22.63 22.44 15.78
N VAL A 724 -21.78 22.28 16.79
CA VAL A 724 -20.33 22.10 16.63
C VAL A 724 -20.06 20.66 16.20
N PHE A 725 -19.38 20.47 15.06
CA PHE A 725 -18.98 19.13 14.56
C PHE A 725 -18.13 18.38 15.61
N GLY A 726 -18.64 17.23 16.07
CA GLY A 726 -18.03 16.36 17.07
C GLY A 726 -17.43 15.07 16.47
N ILE A 727 -16.83 14.25 17.34
CA ILE A 727 -16.22 12.98 16.92
C ILE A 727 -17.25 12.02 16.33
N ASN A 728 -18.49 12.09 16.83
CA ASN A 728 -19.64 11.33 16.35
C ASN A 728 -20.14 11.76 14.97
N ASP A 729 -19.67 12.87 14.39
CA ASP A 729 -20.06 13.23 13.02
C ASP A 729 -19.16 12.56 11.95
N ILE A 730 -18.13 11.80 12.36
CA ILE A 730 -17.26 11.04 11.45
C ILE A 730 -17.88 9.67 11.15
N LEU A 731 -18.53 9.55 9.99
CA LEU A 731 -19.26 8.35 9.52
C LEU A 731 -18.47 7.05 9.56
N LEU A 732 -17.17 7.11 9.30
CA LEU A 732 -16.31 5.93 9.33
C LEU A 732 -16.36 5.22 10.69
N LEU A 733 -16.51 5.97 11.78
CA LEU A 733 -16.53 5.44 13.14
C LEU A 733 -17.81 4.67 13.44
N TRP A 734 -18.93 5.03 12.83
CA TRP A 734 -20.18 4.26 12.91
C TRP A 734 -20.12 2.99 12.07
N LYS A 735 -19.53 3.08 10.87
CA LYS A 735 -19.36 1.92 10.00
C LYS A 735 -18.58 0.80 10.69
N ILE A 736 -17.46 1.14 11.33
CA ILE A 736 -16.67 0.13 12.05
C ILE A 736 -17.40 -0.44 13.28
N THR A 737 -18.15 0.35 14.05
CA THR A 737 -18.85 -0.18 15.22
C THR A 737 -19.98 -1.12 14.83
N ARG A 738 -20.74 -0.81 13.77
CA ARG A 738 -21.83 -1.67 13.29
C ARG A 738 -21.36 -3.06 12.82
N LEU A 739 -20.10 -3.19 12.38
CA LEU A 739 -19.55 -4.49 11.96
C LEU A 739 -19.37 -5.50 13.09
N PHE A 740 -19.37 -5.06 14.36
CA PHE A 740 -19.12 -5.92 15.51
C PHE A 740 -20.36 -6.03 16.40
N ASP A 741 -20.60 -7.23 16.96
CA ASP A 741 -21.79 -7.53 17.77
C ASP A 741 -21.93 -6.59 18.97
N ASN A 742 -20.83 -6.39 19.71
CA ASN A 742 -20.76 -5.47 20.86
C ASN A 742 -20.00 -4.17 20.50
N GLY A 743 -20.05 -3.75 19.23
CA GLY A 743 -19.20 -2.68 18.73
C GLY A 743 -19.45 -1.32 19.37
N MET A 744 -20.71 -1.03 19.71
CA MET A 744 -21.09 0.21 20.40
C MET A 744 -20.63 0.20 21.86
N GLU A 745 -20.90 -0.86 22.61
CA GLU A 745 -20.47 -1.02 24.00
C GLU A 745 -18.95 -0.99 24.11
N CYS A 746 -18.24 -1.66 23.19
CA CYS A 746 -16.78 -1.63 23.14
C CYS A 746 -16.24 -0.22 22.87
N ARG A 747 -16.90 0.56 22.00
CA ARG A 747 -16.53 1.95 21.73
C ARG A 747 -16.81 2.85 22.92
N GLU A 748 -17.94 2.68 23.62
CA GLU A 748 -18.25 3.43 24.84
C GLU A 748 -17.24 3.15 25.96
N ALA A 749 -16.90 1.87 26.17
CA ALA A 749 -15.88 1.48 27.13
C ALA A 749 -14.51 2.09 26.77
N LEU A 750 -14.13 2.05 25.49
CA LEU A 750 -12.92 2.71 24.98
C LEU A 750 -12.94 4.22 25.22
N ASP A 751 -14.05 4.90 24.92
CA ASP A 751 -14.17 6.34 25.07
C ASP A 751 -14.03 6.77 26.54
N ALA A 752 -14.64 6.02 27.46
CA ALA A 752 -14.48 6.24 28.90
C ALA A 752 -13.02 6.03 29.36
N ILE A 753 -12.31 5.03 28.82
CA ILE A 753 -10.88 4.82 29.11
C ILE A 753 -10.01 5.93 28.52
N ILE A 754 -10.29 6.38 27.29
CA ILE A 754 -9.59 7.52 26.67
C ILE A 754 -9.75 8.77 27.54
N ASP A 755 -10.94 8.99 28.09
CA ASP A 755 -11.21 10.13 28.97
C ASP A 755 -10.47 10.01 30.30
N ARG A 756 -10.38 8.82 30.90
CA ARG A 756 -9.52 8.58 32.08
C ARG A 756 -8.03 8.77 31.80
N CYS A 757 -7.58 8.49 30.57
CA CYS A 757 -6.19 8.67 30.14
C CYS A 757 -5.87 10.09 29.60
N SER A 758 -6.82 11.03 29.67
CA SER A 758 -6.77 12.30 28.95
C SER A 758 -5.82 13.37 29.52
N ALA A 759 -5.19 13.12 30.67
CA ALA A 759 -4.39 14.09 31.43
C ALA A 759 -3.35 14.88 30.62
N LEU A 760 -2.78 14.29 29.55
CA LEU A 760 -1.88 14.98 28.62
C LEU A 760 -2.46 15.15 27.21
N GLN A 761 -3.22 14.17 26.73
CA GLN A 761 -3.77 14.18 25.39
C GLN A 761 -4.96 13.23 25.30
N ASN A 762 -6.11 13.74 24.89
CA ASN A 762 -7.25 12.93 24.50
C ASN A 762 -7.20 12.64 23.00
N ILE A 763 -7.20 11.35 22.63
CA ILE A 763 -7.06 10.91 21.23
C ILE A 763 -8.21 11.46 20.36
N ARG A 764 -9.45 11.49 20.88
CA ARG A 764 -10.64 11.98 20.16
C ARG A 764 -10.57 13.50 19.95
N GLN A 765 -10.18 14.25 20.99
CA GLN A 765 -10.03 15.71 20.87
C GLN A 765 -8.92 16.09 19.90
N ALA A 766 -7.82 15.34 19.83
CA ALA A 766 -6.73 15.58 18.88
C ALA A 766 -7.22 15.50 17.41
N VAL A 767 -8.11 14.54 17.08
CA VAL A 767 -8.74 14.45 15.74
C VAL A 767 -9.48 15.75 15.40
N LEU A 768 -10.31 16.24 16.34
CA LEU A 768 -11.11 17.46 16.15
C LEU A 768 -10.25 18.72 16.06
N GLN A 769 -9.15 18.79 16.81
CA GLN A 769 -8.19 19.90 16.74
C GLN A 769 -7.52 20.00 15.37
N TYR A 770 -6.99 18.89 14.84
CA TYR A 770 -6.38 18.89 13.50
C TYR A 770 -7.39 19.15 12.39
N ARG A 771 -8.63 18.68 12.56
CA ARG A 771 -9.75 19.04 11.68
C ARG A 771 -9.97 20.55 11.63
N LYS A 772 -9.98 21.21 12.80
CA LYS A 772 -10.18 22.66 12.89
C LYS A 772 -9.10 23.42 12.11
N VAL A 773 -7.83 23.03 12.27
CA VAL A 773 -6.70 23.62 11.50
C VAL A 773 -6.83 23.36 10.00
N PHE A 774 -7.25 22.16 9.59
CA PHE A 774 -7.44 21.81 8.18
C PHE A 774 -8.52 22.65 7.47
N ASN A 775 -9.57 23.04 8.20
CA ASN A 775 -10.68 23.84 7.67
C ASN A 775 -10.49 25.35 7.82
N GLN A 776 -9.38 25.80 8.43
CA GLN A 776 -9.03 27.21 8.49
C GLN A 776 -8.32 27.66 7.22
N HIS A 777 -8.40 28.96 6.90
CA HIS A 777 -7.64 29.58 5.83
C HIS A 777 -6.16 29.72 6.24
N VAL A 778 -5.44 28.59 6.23
CA VAL A 778 -4.00 28.51 6.52
C VAL A 778 -3.22 28.16 5.26
N GLU A 779 -1.91 28.39 5.30
CA GLU A 779 -0.99 28.05 4.21
C GLU A 779 -1.17 26.57 3.78
N PRO A 780 -1.16 26.25 2.47
CA PRO A 780 -1.38 24.89 1.95
C PRO A 780 -0.50 23.82 2.61
N ARG A 781 0.75 24.17 2.95
CA ARG A 781 1.68 23.28 3.65
C ARG A 781 1.19 22.92 5.07
N VAL A 782 0.74 23.91 5.83
CA VAL A 782 0.20 23.72 7.19
C VAL A 782 -1.07 22.88 7.15
N ARG A 783 -1.95 23.17 6.18
CA ARG A 783 -3.17 22.40 5.93
C ARG A 783 -2.87 20.93 5.65
N ARG A 784 -1.88 20.64 4.80
CA ARG A 784 -1.44 19.27 4.47
C ARG A 784 -0.84 18.54 5.69
N VAL A 785 -0.04 19.23 6.52
CA VAL A 785 0.51 18.65 7.76
C VAL A 785 -0.59 18.33 8.76
N ALA A 786 -1.55 19.25 8.95
CA ALA A 786 -2.70 19.05 9.82
C ALA A 786 -3.57 17.87 9.34
N LEU A 787 -3.82 17.76 8.04
CA LEU A 787 -4.55 16.65 7.45
C LEU A 787 -3.86 15.30 7.73
N ASN A 788 -2.55 15.24 7.49
CA ASN A 788 -1.77 14.02 7.74
C ASN A 788 -1.80 13.64 9.22
N ARG A 789 -1.57 14.59 10.14
CA ARG A 789 -1.61 14.34 11.58
C ARG A 789 -3.01 13.95 12.05
N GLY A 790 -4.06 14.62 11.58
CA GLY A 790 -5.45 14.26 11.87
C GLY A 790 -5.76 12.82 11.47
N ALA A 791 -5.33 12.41 10.27
CA ALA A 791 -5.49 11.04 9.78
C ALA A 791 -4.78 10.00 10.67
N GLU A 792 -3.60 10.32 11.24
CA GLU A 792 -2.92 9.43 12.19
C GLU A 792 -3.71 9.21 13.47
N TYR A 793 -4.27 10.28 14.05
CA TYR A 793 -5.09 10.17 15.26
C TYR A 793 -6.40 9.45 14.99
N LEU A 794 -7.01 9.68 13.81
CA LEU A 794 -8.22 8.97 13.39
C LEU A 794 -7.94 7.47 13.20
N GLU A 795 -6.82 7.10 12.54
CA GLU A 795 -6.42 5.69 12.41
C GLU A 795 -6.13 5.06 13.79
N ARG A 796 -5.50 5.81 14.70
CA ARG A 796 -5.24 5.31 16.06
C ARG A 796 -6.52 5.00 16.80
N TYR A 797 -7.50 5.90 16.76
CA TYR A 797 -8.81 5.67 17.37
C TYR A 797 -9.56 4.50 16.70
N PHE A 798 -9.57 4.46 15.36
CA PHE A 798 -10.15 3.37 14.58
C PHE A 798 -9.58 1.99 14.98
N ARG A 799 -8.25 1.88 15.13
CA ARG A 799 -7.60 0.64 15.55
C ARG A 799 -7.92 0.25 16.99
N LEU A 800 -8.06 1.23 17.89
CA LEU A 800 -8.47 0.99 19.27
C LEU A 800 -9.91 0.47 19.36
N ILE A 801 -10.82 0.95 18.50
CA ILE A 801 -12.19 0.40 18.38
C ILE A 801 -12.11 -1.07 17.95
N ALA A 802 -11.35 -1.38 16.90
CA ALA A 802 -11.17 -2.76 16.45
C ALA A 802 -10.54 -3.65 17.54
N PHE A 803 -9.58 -3.13 18.30
CA PHE A 803 -8.93 -3.86 19.39
C PHE A 803 -9.89 -4.11 20.57
N ALA A 804 -10.71 -3.12 20.95
CA ALA A 804 -11.73 -3.29 21.98
C ALA A 804 -12.76 -4.37 21.57
N ALA A 805 -13.20 -4.36 20.31
CA ALA A 805 -14.08 -5.40 19.76
C ALA A 805 -13.43 -6.79 19.76
N TYR A 806 -12.14 -6.88 19.41
CA TYR A 806 -11.36 -8.12 19.50
C TYR A 806 -11.31 -8.68 20.93
N LEU A 807 -11.00 -7.82 21.91
CA LEU A 807 -10.95 -8.20 23.32
C LEU A 807 -12.34 -8.65 23.85
N GLY A 808 -13.42 -8.10 23.29
CA GLY A 808 -14.80 -8.50 23.60
C GLY A 808 -15.29 -9.76 22.86
N SER A 809 -14.48 -10.35 21.98
CA SER A 809 -14.83 -11.52 21.17
C SER A 809 -14.20 -12.81 21.69
N GLU A 810 -14.75 -13.96 21.29
CA GLU A 810 -14.22 -15.29 21.69
C GLU A 810 -12.78 -15.53 21.22
N ALA A 811 -12.33 -14.78 20.20
CA ALA A 811 -10.99 -14.92 19.63
C ALA A 811 -9.87 -14.62 20.64
N PHE A 812 -10.14 -13.78 21.64
CA PHE A 812 -9.18 -13.44 22.69
C PHE A 812 -9.16 -14.44 23.86
N ASP A 813 -10.22 -15.24 24.04
CA ASP A 813 -10.39 -16.09 25.22
C ASP A 813 -9.25 -17.12 25.35
N GLY A 814 -8.79 -17.69 24.23
CA GLY A 814 -7.66 -18.63 24.22
C GLY A 814 -6.30 -18.02 24.60
N ILE A 815 -6.14 -16.69 24.56
CA ILE A 815 -4.93 -16.01 25.08
C ILE A 815 -5.00 -15.86 26.60
N TYR A 816 -6.20 -15.78 27.16
CA TYR A 816 -6.44 -15.57 28.59
C TYR A 816 -6.44 -16.89 29.40
N GLU A 817 -6.93 -18.00 28.84
CA GLU A 817 -7.22 -19.22 29.61
C GLU A 817 -6.09 -20.25 29.75
N ASN A 818 -4.93 -20.07 29.11
CA ASN A 818 -3.73 -20.92 29.25
C ASN A 818 -4.00 -22.44 29.18
N ARG A 819 -5.04 -22.87 28.46
CA ARG A 819 -5.28 -24.26 28.05
C ARG A 819 -4.78 -24.43 26.62
N GLU A 820 -4.30 -25.62 26.27
CA GLU A 820 -3.59 -25.98 25.03
C GLU A 820 -4.36 -25.79 23.69
N CYS A 821 -5.26 -24.81 23.55
CA CYS A 821 -6.01 -24.52 22.33
C CYS A 821 -5.90 -23.05 21.86
N ARG A 822 -5.16 -22.84 20.76
CA ARG A 822 -5.36 -21.85 19.67
C ARG A 822 -6.06 -20.50 19.98
N GLY A 823 -5.60 -19.72 20.95
CA GLY A 823 -5.97 -18.30 21.04
C GLY A 823 -5.52 -17.54 19.77
N MET A 824 -6.41 -16.73 19.17
CA MET A 824 -6.09 -16.02 17.93
C MET A 824 -5.55 -14.63 18.24
N THR A 825 -4.36 -14.28 17.76
CA THR A 825 -3.76 -12.95 17.93
C THR A 825 -4.60 -11.86 17.26
N PHE A 826 -4.51 -10.61 17.73
CA PHE A 826 -5.18 -9.47 17.11
C PHE A 826 -4.75 -9.29 15.65
N LYS A 827 -3.45 -9.51 15.35
CA LYS A 827 -2.95 -9.48 13.97
C LYS A 827 -3.67 -10.48 13.06
N ASN A 828 -3.83 -11.73 13.50
CA ASN A 828 -4.50 -12.76 12.71
C ASN A 828 -6.01 -12.51 12.62
N TRP A 829 -6.61 -12.06 13.73
CA TRP A 829 -8.03 -11.65 13.78
C TRP A 829 -8.36 -10.52 12.82
N LEU A 830 -7.52 -9.49 12.77
CA LEU A 830 -7.70 -8.36 11.85
C LEU A 830 -7.38 -8.73 10.40
N HIS A 831 -6.60 -9.80 10.15
CA HIS A 831 -6.31 -10.28 8.79
C HIS A 831 -7.51 -10.99 8.16
N GLN A 832 -8.32 -11.66 8.97
CA GLN A 832 -9.57 -12.32 8.55
C GLN A 832 -10.73 -11.32 8.31
N LYS A 833 -10.47 -10.02 8.40
CA LYS A 833 -11.46 -8.93 8.25
C LYS A 833 -11.03 -7.94 7.16
N PRO A 834 -11.11 -8.33 5.87
CA PRO A 834 -10.73 -7.48 4.75
C PRO A 834 -11.47 -6.13 4.74
N GLU A 835 -12.72 -6.10 5.20
CA GLU A 835 -13.55 -4.91 5.31
C GLU A 835 -12.97 -3.85 6.28
N VAL A 836 -12.42 -4.29 7.41
CA VAL A 836 -11.78 -3.41 8.39
C VAL A 836 -10.44 -2.89 7.83
N GLN A 837 -9.71 -3.73 7.08
CA GLN A 837 -8.46 -3.31 6.43
C GLN A 837 -8.72 -2.28 5.33
N ALA A 838 -9.74 -2.48 4.51
CA ALA A 838 -10.12 -1.54 3.45
C ALA A 838 -10.56 -0.18 4.02
N MET A 839 -11.35 -0.17 5.10
CA MET A 839 -11.70 1.05 5.83
C MET A 839 -10.45 1.79 6.36
N LYS A 840 -9.49 1.06 6.95
CA LYS A 840 -8.22 1.65 7.38
C LYS A 840 -7.44 2.28 6.21
N TRP A 841 -7.39 1.60 5.06
CA TRP A 841 -6.75 2.14 3.85
C TRP A 841 -7.44 3.40 3.34
N SER A 842 -8.76 3.51 3.47
CA SER A 842 -9.50 4.72 3.08
C SER A 842 -9.05 5.98 3.86
N ILE A 843 -8.75 5.85 5.16
CA ILE A 843 -8.18 6.94 5.99
C ILE A 843 -6.87 7.45 5.38
N ARG A 844 -6.06 6.55 4.81
CA ARG A 844 -4.73 6.87 4.25
C ARG A 844 -4.78 7.43 2.85
N LEU A 845 -5.61 6.86 1.99
CA LEU A 845 -5.68 7.22 0.58
C LEU A 845 -6.41 8.56 0.40
N ARG A 846 -7.45 8.82 1.20
CA ARG A 846 -8.30 10.01 1.03
C ARG A 846 -8.69 10.64 2.38
N PRO A 847 -7.73 11.07 3.20
CA PRO A 847 -8.00 11.60 4.53
C PRO A 847 -8.96 12.81 4.50
N GLY A 848 -8.89 13.64 3.45
CA GLY A 848 -9.71 14.85 3.31
C GLY A 848 -11.21 14.61 3.52
N ARG A 849 -11.73 13.46 3.05
CA ARG A 849 -13.16 13.11 3.14
C ARG A 849 -13.70 13.03 4.58
N PHE A 850 -12.84 12.76 5.56
CA PHE A 850 -13.23 12.66 6.97
C PHE A 850 -13.10 14.00 7.71
N PHE A 851 -12.43 14.97 7.11
CA PHE A 851 -12.12 16.26 7.73
C PHE A 851 -12.88 17.43 7.10
N THR A 852 -13.51 17.26 5.93
CA THR A 852 -14.37 18.28 5.30
C THR A 852 -15.77 18.34 5.93
N VAL A 853 -16.37 19.53 5.95
CA VAL A 853 -17.77 19.74 6.33
C VAL A 853 -18.63 19.45 5.10
N PRO A 854 -19.56 18.49 5.12
CA PRO A 854 -20.60 18.38 4.10
C PRO A 854 -21.35 19.73 3.95
N GLU A 855 -21.55 20.22 2.73
CA GLU A 855 -22.27 21.49 2.48
C GLU A 855 -23.62 21.58 3.20
N ALA A 856 -24.30 20.45 3.40
CA ALA A 856 -25.55 20.33 4.15
C ALA A 856 -25.46 20.77 5.63
N LEU A 857 -24.28 20.74 6.27
CA LEU A 857 -24.07 21.24 7.63
C LEU A 857 -23.75 22.76 7.69
N ARG A 858 -23.59 23.43 6.53
CA ARG A 858 -23.44 24.89 6.45
C ARG A 858 -24.78 25.60 6.23
N ALA A 859 -25.76 24.94 5.63
CA ALA A 859 -27.10 25.50 5.44
C ALA A 859 -27.95 25.25 6.70
N GLN A 860 -28.38 26.32 7.36
CA GLN A 860 -29.45 26.23 8.35
C GLN A 860 -30.75 25.91 7.61
N HIS A 861 -31.20 24.66 7.65
CA HIS A 861 -32.61 24.38 7.41
C HIS A 861 -33.37 24.74 8.69
N GLU A 862 -34.10 25.85 8.66
CA GLU A 862 -35.16 26.13 9.61
C GLU A 862 -36.29 25.12 9.35
N SER A 863 -36.41 24.13 10.22
CA SER A 863 -37.46 23.11 10.12
C SER A 863 -38.63 23.46 11.04
N GLN A 864 -39.84 23.41 10.49
CA GLN A 864 -41.11 23.63 11.22
C GLN A 864 -41.28 22.58 12.34
N HIS A 865 -42.07 22.89 13.36
CA HIS A 865 -42.24 22.16 14.63
C HIS A 865 -42.44 20.62 14.57
N GLY A 866 -42.79 20.04 13.40
CA GLY A 866 -42.90 18.59 13.21
C GLY A 866 -41.56 17.84 13.03
N ASP A 867 -40.54 18.48 12.49
CA ASP A 867 -39.23 17.85 12.22
C ASP A 867 -38.38 17.66 13.49
N ALA A 868 -38.56 18.52 14.49
CA ALA A 868 -37.82 18.44 15.75
C ALA A 868 -38.13 17.16 16.55
N VAL A 869 -39.38 16.68 16.49
CA VAL A 869 -39.81 15.43 17.15
C VAL A 869 -39.24 14.22 16.41
N MET A 870 -39.28 14.23 15.08
CA MET A 870 -38.70 13.16 14.26
C MET A 870 -37.18 13.07 14.43
N GLU A 871 -36.50 14.21 14.44
CA GLU A 871 -35.06 14.28 14.70
C GLU A 871 -34.72 13.82 16.13
N ALA A 872 -35.55 14.15 17.13
CA ALA A 872 -35.37 13.67 18.50
C ALA A 872 -35.50 12.14 18.62
N VAL A 873 -36.43 11.52 17.90
CA VAL A 873 -36.59 10.06 17.85
C VAL A 873 -35.39 9.39 17.19
N VAL A 874 -34.95 9.91 16.04
CA VAL A 874 -33.75 9.40 15.34
C VAL A 874 -32.49 9.56 16.20
N LYS A 875 -32.40 10.63 17.00
CA LYS A 875 -31.31 10.86 17.97
C LYS A 875 -31.40 9.97 19.21
N ALA A 876 -32.58 9.48 19.57
CA ALA A 876 -32.78 8.62 20.74
C ALA A 876 -32.54 7.12 20.45
N ARG A 877 -32.34 6.75 19.18
CA ARG A 877 -32.06 5.36 18.77
C ARG A 877 -30.77 4.84 19.40
N CYS A 878 -30.85 3.64 19.99
CA CYS A 878 -29.74 2.97 20.68
C CYS A 878 -29.46 1.55 20.15
N GLY A 879 -30.00 1.21 18.98
CA GLY A 879 -29.76 -0.09 18.34
C GLY A 879 -28.31 -0.30 17.90
N SER A 880 -27.93 -1.56 17.76
CA SER A 880 -26.55 -1.95 17.43
C SER A 880 -26.17 -1.64 15.97
N VAL A 881 -27.15 -1.64 15.07
CA VAL A 881 -27.10 -1.26 13.65
C VAL A 881 -27.95 -0.01 13.42
N LEU A 882 -29.19 0.01 13.91
CA LEU A 882 -30.10 1.16 13.90
C LEU A 882 -29.85 2.07 15.11
N GLY A 883 -28.69 2.70 15.13
CA GLY A 883 -28.26 3.59 16.21
C GLY A 883 -28.60 5.07 16.00
N GLU A 884 -28.11 5.92 16.90
CA GLU A 884 -28.27 7.38 16.85
C GLU A 884 -27.96 7.95 15.46
N GLY A 885 -28.87 8.75 14.90
CA GLY A 885 -28.69 9.39 13.59
C GLY A 885 -29.03 8.51 12.38
N SER A 886 -29.33 7.22 12.59
CA SER A 886 -29.66 6.27 11.52
C SER A 886 -31.12 6.37 11.13
N ILE A 887 -31.41 6.27 9.83
CA ILE A 887 -32.77 6.22 9.29
C ILE A 887 -32.98 4.99 8.43
N LEU A 888 -34.23 4.51 8.36
CA LEU A 888 -34.68 3.53 7.37
C LEU A 888 -35.38 4.28 6.25
N LYS A 889 -34.74 4.37 5.09
CA LYS A 889 -35.29 5.02 3.91
C LYS A 889 -35.88 3.97 2.98
N MET A 890 -37.08 4.20 2.47
CA MET A 890 -37.70 3.40 1.43
C MET A 890 -36.79 3.32 0.21
N TYR A 891 -36.63 2.12 -0.34
CA TYR A 891 -35.73 1.86 -1.46
C TYR A 891 -36.25 2.44 -2.78
N PHE A 892 -37.57 2.60 -2.90
CA PHE A 892 -38.23 3.25 -4.03
C PHE A 892 -38.15 4.77 -3.92
N PHE A 893 -37.87 5.44 -5.04
CA PHE A 893 -37.80 6.90 -5.11
C PHE A 893 -38.32 7.45 -6.44
N PRO A 894 -38.81 8.70 -6.47
CA PRO A 894 -39.28 9.35 -7.69
C PRO A 894 -38.17 9.44 -8.75
N GLY A 895 -38.50 9.13 -10.01
CA GLY A 895 -37.53 9.15 -11.10
C GLY A 895 -36.62 7.93 -11.17
N GLN A 896 -36.82 6.93 -10.30
CA GLN A 896 -36.26 5.60 -10.52
C GLN A 896 -36.75 5.11 -11.89
N ARG A 897 -35.81 5.02 -12.85
CA ARG A 897 -36.15 4.57 -14.20
C ARG A 897 -36.93 3.24 -14.10
N THR A 898 -37.96 3.06 -14.91
CA THR A 898 -38.69 1.80 -15.04
C THR A 898 -38.25 1.17 -16.36
N SER A 899 -38.12 -0.16 -16.42
CA SER A 899 -37.52 -0.82 -17.59
C SER A 899 -38.31 -0.51 -18.87
N SER A 900 -37.62 -0.46 -20.00
CA SER A 900 -38.22 -0.33 -21.34
C SER A 900 -38.53 -1.68 -22.03
N TYR A 901 -38.33 -2.84 -21.37
CA TYR A 901 -38.41 -4.16 -22.04
C TYR A 901 -39.20 -5.26 -21.29
N ILE A 902 -39.06 -5.40 -19.97
CA ILE A 902 -39.81 -6.38 -19.16
C ILE A 902 -40.44 -5.65 -17.96
N GLN A 903 -41.76 -5.68 -17.87
CA GLN A 903 -42.53 -5.04 -16.79
C GLN A 903 -43.00 -6.11 -15.79
N ILE A 904 -42.44 -6.08 -14.59
CA ILE A 904 -42.87 -6.87 -13.43
C ILE A 904 -43.31 -5.89 -12.35
N HIS A 905 -44.51 -6.06 -11.81
CA HIS A 905 -45.02 -5.12 -10.83
C HIS A 905 -44.21 -5.26 -9.52
N GLY A 906 -43.76 -4.15 -8.95
CA GLY A 906 -42.91 -4.17 -7.75
C GLY A 906 -41.46 -4.59 -7.96
N ALA A 907 -41.01 -4.88 -9.19
CA ALA A 907 -39.60 -5.15 -9.51
C ALA A 907 -39.08 -4.20 -10.62
N PRO A 908 -38.33 -3.14 -10.27
CA PRO A 908 -37.86 -2.16 -11.24
C PRO A 908 -36.72 -2.72 -12.09
N HIS A 909 -36.52 -2.17 -13.30
CA HIS A 909 -35.33 -2.43 -14.14
C HIS A 909 -35.00 -3.88 -14.45
N VAL A 910 -36.01 -4.67 -14.79
CA VAL A 910 -35.76 -6.05 -15.24
C VAL A 910 -35.12 -6.04 -16.63
N PHE A 911 -33.93 -6.64 -16.74
CA PHE A 911 -33.19 -6.81 -17.99
C PHE A 911 -32.73 -8.26 -18.15
N LYS A 912 -32.72 -8.77 -19.38
CA LYS A 912 -32.24 -10.11 -19.74
C LYS A 912 -31.06 -9.96 -20.70
N VAL A 913 -29.99 -10.71 -20.45
CA VAL A 913 -28.86 -10.80 -21.39
C VAL A 913 -29.23 -11.70 -22.56
N ASP A 914 -29.03 -11.21 -23.78
CA ASP A 914 -29.29 -12.00 -24.97
C ASP A 914 -28.35 -13.21 -25.09
N GLY A 915 -28.94 -14.38 -25.36
CA GLY A 915 -28.23 -15.65 -25.50
C GLY A 915 -27.77 -16.30 -24.19
N TYR A 916 -28.07 -15.71 -23.02
CA TYR A 916 -27.72 -16.28 -21.72
C TYR A 916 -28.95 -16.37 -20.79
N PRO A 917 -29.02 -17.35 -19.88
CA PRO A 917 -30.06 -17.43 -18.86
C PRO A 917 -29.76 -16.50 -17.68
N ILE A 918 -29.36 -15.25 -17.98
CA ILE A 918 -28.93 -14.25 -17.00
C ILE A 918 -29.86 -13.05 -17.07
N TYR A 919 -30.37 -12.66 -15.90
CA TYR A 919 -31.27 -11.54 -15.71
C TYR A 919 -30.71 -10.60 -14.63
N SER A 920 -31.09 -9.34 -14.69
CA SER A 920 -30.89 -8.38 -13.61
C SER A 920 -32.20 -7.69 -13.26
N MET A 921 -32.33 -7.26 -12.01
CA MET A 921 -33.39 -6.36 -11.57
C MET A 921 -32.88 -5.37 -10.51
N GLY A 922 -33.57 -4.25 -10.38
CA GLY A 922 -33.47 -3.40 -9.21
C GLY A 922 -34.14 -4.08 -8.01
N THR A 923 -33.92 -3.53 -6.82
CA THR A 923 -34.45 -4.10 -5.58
C THR A 923 -35.99 -4.21 -5.64
N PRO A 924 -36.56 -5.42 -5.54
CA PRO A 924 -38.01 -5.63 -5.67
C PRO A 924 -38.72 -5.55 -4.32
N THR A 925 -40.06 -5.42 -4.33
CA THR A 925 -40.94 -5.81 -3.21
C THR A 925 -40.98 -7.35 -3.06
N ILE A 926 -41.52 -7.88 -1.96
CA ILE A 926 -41.71 -9.34 -1.81
C ILE A 926 -42.65 -9.86 -2.89
N THR A 927 -43.75 -9.13 -3.16
CA THR A 927 -44.70 -9.41 -4.24
C THR A 927 -44.01 -9.38 -5.60
N GLY A 928 -43.19 -8.36 -5.87
CA GLY A 928 -42.46 -8.26 -7.13
C GLY A 928 -41.40 -9.34 -7.33
N ALA A 929 -40.73 -9.77 -6.25
CA ALA A 929 -39.84 -10.92 -6.28
C ALA A 929 -40.61 -12.20 -6.62
N ARG A 930 -41.79 -12.41 -6.02
CA ARG A 930 -42.69 -13.54 -6.33
C ARG A 930 -43.13 -13.52 -7.80
N GLU A 931 -43.60 -12.37 -8.30
CA GLU A 931 -43.99 -12.21 -9.71
C GLU A 931 -42.83 -12.49 -10.67
N MET A 932 -41.61 -12.05 -10.33
CA MET A 932 -40.42 -12.32 -11.15
C MET A 932 -40.10 -13.82 -11.21
N LEU A 933 -40.22 -14.55 -10.10
CA LEU A 933 -40.02 -16.00 -10.07
C LEU A 933 -41.08 -16.74 -10.91
N VAL A 934 -42.35 -16.34 -10.81
CA VAL A 934 -43.43 -16.88 -11.66
C VAL A 934 -43.16 -16.61 -13.14
N TYR A 935 -42.71 -15.40 -13.48
CA TYR A 935 -42.32 -15.03 -14.84
C TYR A 935 -41.18 -15.92 -15.38
N LEU A 936 -40.14 -16.17 -14.57
CA LEU A 936 -39.02 -17.02 -14.98
C LEU A 936 -39.46 -18.48 -15.22
N CYS A 937 -40.27 -19.04 -14.32
CA CYS A 937 -40.80 -20.39 -14.46
C CYS A 937 -41.67 -20.56 -15.71
N THR A 938 -42.51 -19.56 -16.04
CA THR A 938 -43.41 -19.62 -17.21
C THR A 938 -42.68 -19.43 -18.55
N LYS A 939 -41.62 -18.62 -18.60
CA LYS A 939 -40.89 -18.32 -19.84
C LYS A 939 -39.90 -19.40 -20.27
N LEU A 940 -39.35 -20.17 -19.34
CA LEU A 940 -38.26 -21.11 -19.62
C LEU A 940 -38.71 -22.53 -20.02
N LYS A 941 -40.04 -22.77 -20.18
CA LYS A 941 -40.66 -24.04 -20.64
C LYS A 941 -39.86 -25.29 -20.22
N VAL A 942 -39.86 -25.54 -18.92
CA VAL A 942 -39.33 -26.80 -18.39
C VAL A 942 -40.44 -27.85 -18.50
N ASP A 943 -40.13 -29.04 -19.03
CA ASP A 943 -41.06 -30.18 -19.06
C ASP A 943 -41.65 -30.40 -17.66
N ALA A 944 -42.93 -30.81 -17.60
CA ALA A 944 -43.78 -30.82 -16.40
C ALA A 944 -43.28 -31.68 -15.21
N SER A 945 -42.05 -32.21 -15.25
CA SER A 945 -41.41 -33.02 -14.21
C SER A 945 -40.12 -32.44 -13.62
N SER A 946 -39.63 -31.26 -14.03
CA SER A 946 -38.45 -30.64 -13.39
C SER A 946 -38.70 -29.20 -12.94
N THR A 947 -38.27 -28.87 -11.71
CA THR A 947 -38.33 -27.52 -11.14
C THR A 947 -37.16 -26.69 -11.64
N LEU A 948 -37.42 -25.45 -12.07
CA LEU A 948 -36.39 -24.53 -12.50
C LEU A 948 -35.73 -23.88 -11.28
N ASN A 949 -34.52 -24.32 -10.91
CA ASN A 949 -33.74 -23.65 -9.85
C ASN A 949 -33.26 -22.26 -10.35
N VAL A 950 -33.66 -21.19 -9.66
CA VAL A 950 -33.22 -19.82 -9.91
C VAL A 950 -32.17 -19.41 -8.88
N ALA A 951 -30.96 -19.14 -9.35
CA ALA A 951 -29.87 -18.61 -8.52
C ALA A 951 -29.96 -17.08 -8.42
N ILE A 952 -30.35 -16.59 -7.25
CA ILE A 952 -30.49 -15.17 -6.93
C ILE A 952 -29.18 -14.67 -6.34
N ILE A 953 -28.54 -13.73 -7.03
CA ILE A 953 -27.25 -13.15 -6.66
C ILE A 953 -27.46 -11.70 -6.29
N ASP A 954 -27.44 -11.42 -5.00
CA ASP A 954 -27.66 -10.08 -4.47
C ASP A 954 -26.34 -9.31 -4.34
N LEU A 955 -26.18 -8.25 -5.13
CA LEU A 955 -24.95 -7.46 -5.21
C LEU A 955 -24.90 -6.30 -4.20
N ARG A 956 -25.91 -6.13 -3.35
CA ARG A 956 -26.02 -4.96 -2.48
C ARG A 956 -25.02 -5.00 -1.33
N GLU A 957 -24.22 -3.95 -1.20
CA GLU A 957 -23.29 -3.73 -0.06
C GLU A 957 -23.97 -3.18 1.20
N GLU A 958 -25.16 -2.60 1.04
CA GLU A 958 -25.92 -1.97 2.12
C GLU A 958 -26.88 -2.97 2.78
N ALA A 959 -27.10 -2.81 4.09
CA ALA A 959 -28.10 -3.61 4.79
C ALA A 959 -29.52 -3.18 4.37
N VAL A 960 -30.32 -4.17 3.97
CA VAL A 960 -31.71 -4.00 3.55
C VAL A 960 -32.63 -4.80 4.47
N VAL A 961 -33.81 -4.26 4.75
CA VAL A 961 -34.87 -4.94 5.49
C VAL A 961 -36.20 -4.74 4.77
N TYR A 962 -37.06 -5.75 4.79
CA TYR A 962 -38.42 -5.67 4.25
C TYR A 962 -39.40 -5.43 5.40
N ILE A 963 -40.25 -4.42 5.24
CA ILE A 963 -41.34 -4.08 6.17
C ILE A 963 -42.61 -3.94 5.34
N ASN A 964 -43.65 -4.72 5.64
CA ASN A 964 -44.94 -4.68 4.92
C ASN A 964 -44.77 -4.74 3.39
N ASP A 965 -44.16 -5.81 2.86
CA ASP A 965 -43.83 -6.00 1.43
C ASP A 965 -42.74 -5.06 0.86
N THR A 966 -42.41 -3.97 1.55
CA THR A 966 -41.60 -2.88 1.02
C THR A 966 -40.15 -2.94 1.52
N PRO A 967 -39.14 -2.84 0.63
CA PRO A 967 -37.74 -2.77 1.01
C PRO A 967 -37.36 -1.38 1.57
N PHE A 968 -36.62 -1.39 2.67
CA PHE A 968 -36.01 -0.23 3.31
C PHE A 968 -34.51 -0.43 3.44
N VAL A 969 -33.76 0.66 3.26
CA VAL A 969 -32.30 0.70 3.36
C VAL A 969 -31.86 1.56 4.51
N LEU A 970 -30.80 1.11 5.18
CA LEU A 970 -30.14 1.91 6.21
C LEU A 970 -29.43 3.12 5.58
N ARG A 971 -29.71 4.30 6.12
CA ARG A 971 -29.10 5.60 5.74
C ARG A 971 -28.80 6.42 6.99
N GLU A 972 -28.08 7.53 6.80
CA GLU A 972 -27.80 8.50 7.87
C GLU A 972 -28.68 9.74 7.66
N LEU A 973 -29.21 10.30 8.75
CA LEU A 973 -30.10 11.47 8.69
C LEU A 973 -29.42 12.69 8.05
N ASN A 974 -28.12 12.88 8.31
CA ASN A 974 -27.35 13.99 7.73
C ASN A 974 -26.93 13.76 6.26
N LYS A 975 -27.15 12.55 5.73
CA LYS A 975 -26.86 12.14 4.35
C LYS A 975 -27.88 11.13 3.84
N PRO A 976 -29.14 11.55 3.69
CA PRO A 976 -30.23 10.61 3.41
C PRO A 976 -30.19 10.06 1.96
N PHE A 977 -29.39 10.67 1.08
CA PHE A 977 -29.19 10.24 -0.31
C PHE A 977 -27.89 9.46 -0.55
N ASP A 978 -26.88 9.59 0.33
CA ASP A 978 -25.60 8.92 0.14
C ASP A 978 -25.70 7.43 0.49
N THR A 979 -25.14 6.57 -0.35
CA THR A 979 -25.02 5.14 -0.07
C THR A 979 -24.05 4.89 1.08
N LEU A 980 -24.47 4.08 2.08
CA LEU A 980 -23.61 3.61 3.15
C LEU A 980 -22.66 2.52 2.64
N LYS A 981 -21.56 2.93 2.00
CA LYS A 981 -20.57 2.01 1.40
C LYS A 981 -19.65 1.38 2.45
N HIS A 982 -19.49 0.07 2.46
CA HIS A 982 -18.52 -0.65 3.29
C HIS A 982 -17.48 -1.31 2.37
N ALA A 983 -16.36 -0.61 2.14
CA ALA A 983 -15.32 -1.12 1.25
C ALA A 983 -14.83 -2.50 1.72
N GLY A 984 -14.88 -3.50 0.83
CA GLY A 984 -14.41 -4.86 1.12
C GLY A 984 -15.32 -5.72 1.99
N ILE A 985 -16.58 -5.32 2.24
CA ILE A 985 -17.56 -6.13 3.00
C ILE A 985 -17.92 -7.42 2.26
N THR A 986 -18.06 -8.52 3.01
CA THR A 986 -18.43 -9.83 2.47
C THR A 986 -19.93 -10.11 2.68
N GLY A 987 -20.50 -10.99 1.86
CA GLY A 987 -21.92 -11.37 1.95
C GLY A 987 -22.37 -11.77 3.37
N PRO A 988 -21.67 -12.70 4.04
CA PRO A 988 -22.04 -13.13 5.40
C PRO A 988 -22.05 -12.00 6.42
N VAL A 989 -21.15 -11.01 6.28
CA VAL A 989 -21.12 -9.85 7.19
C VAL A 989 -22.33 -8.93 6.96
N VAL A 990 -22.76 -8.76 5.70
CA VAL A 990 -23.97 -8.00 5.39
C VAL A 990 -25.22 -8.70 5.91
N GLU A 991 -25.35 -10.00 5.69
CA GLU A 991 -26.48 -10.81 6.19
C GLU A 991 -26.59 -10.74 7.71
N HIS A 992 -25.44 -10.80 8.40
CA HIS A 992 -25.38 -10.64 9.86
C HIS A 992 -25.80 -9.25 10.33
N MET A 993 -25.42 -8.19 9.60
CA MET A 993 -25.90 -6.83 9.86
C MET A 993 -27.40 -6.69 9.62
N GLU A 994 -27.96 -7.35 8.61
CA GLU A 994 -29.40 -7.34 8.31
C GLU A 994 -30.20 -8.06 9.42
N ALA A 995 -29.69 -9.17 9.95
CA ALA A 995 -30.28 -9.86 11.09
C ALA A 995 -30.33 -8.98 12.34
N ARG A 996 -29.21 -8.32 12.68
CA ARG A 996 -29.15 -7.38 13.82
C ARG A 996 -30.01 -6.13 13.59
N LEU A 997 -30.10 -5.64 12.36
CA LEU A 997 -30.99 -4.54 11.99
C LEU A 997 -32.46 -4.91 12.25
N LYS A 998 -32.86 -6.14 11.90
CA LYS A 998 -34.19 -6.68 12.23
C LYS A 998 -34.40 -6.72 13.75
N GLU A 999 -33.44 -7.21 14.53
CA GLU A 999 -33.54 -7.23 16.00
C GLU A 999 -33.70 -5.82 16.60
N ASP A 1000 -32.98 -4.83 16.09
CA ASP A 1000 -33.10 -3.44 16.52
C ASP A 1000 -34.50 -2.88 16.20
N ILE A 1001 -35.04 -3.16 15.01
CA ILE A 1001 -36.39 -2.78 14.61
C ILE A 1001 -37.42 -3.40 15.55
N LEU A 1002 -37.33 -4.71 15.80
CA LEU A 1002 -38.22 -5.44 16.71
C LEU A 1002 -38.16 -4.88 18.15
N SER A 1003 -36.99 -4.41 18.57
CA SER A 1003 -36.79 -3.77 19.86
C SER A 1003 -37.42 -2.37 19.92
N GLU A 1004 -37.24 -1.55 18.88
CA GLU A 1004 -37.82 -0.20 18.77
C GLU A 1004 -39.36 -0.28 18.76
N ILE A 1005 -39.96 -1.16 17.95
CA ILE A 1005 -41.43 -1.32 17.90
C ILE A 1005 -42.01 -1.82 19.22
N LYS A 1006 -41.28 -2.66 19.97
CA LYS A 1006 -41.71 -3.13 21.28
C LYS A 1006 -41.76 -1.98 22.30
N GLN A 1007 -40.82 -1.04 22.22
CA GLN A 1007 -40.75 0.12 23.10
C GLN A 1007 -41.77 1.20 22.72
N SER A 1008 -42.05 1.37 21.42
CA SER A 1008 -42.93 2.42 20.90
C SER A 1008 -44.41 2.03 20.75
N GLY A 1009 -44.78 0.80 21.17
CA GLY A 1009 -46.14 0.29 21.07
C GLY A 1009 -46.57 -0.04 19.64
N GLY A 1010 -45.66 -0.57 18.82
CA GLY A 1010 -45.90 -1.03 17.45
C GLY A 1010 -45.73 0.04 16.38
N ARG A 1011 -45.25 1.25 16.71
CA ARG A 1011 -45.08 2.35 15.75
C ARG A 1011 -43.62 2.69 15.50
N MET A 1012 -43.21 2.82 14.24
CA MET A 1012 -41.83 3.18 13.90
C MET A 1012 -41.76 4.32 12.91
N LEU A 1013 -40.72 5.15 13.03
CA LEU A 1013 -40.43 6.23 12.10
C LEU A 1013 -39.62 5.71 10.90
N LEU A 1014 -40.26 5.70 9.73
CA LEU A 1014 -39.70 5.36 8.43
C LEU A 1014 -39.53 6.62 7.57
N HIS A 1015 -38.74 6.53 6.49
CA HIS A 1015 -38.45 7.67 5.63
C HIS A 1015 -38.71 7.33 4.16
N ARG A 1016 -39.14 8.32 3.36
CA ARG A 1016 -39.29 8.18 1.90
C ARG A 1016 -38.83 9.43 1.18
N GLU A 1017 -38.52 9.28 -0.10
CA GLU A 1017 -38.16 10.41 -0.96
C GLU A 1017 -39.40 10.98 -1.66
N GLU A 1018 -39.58 12.29 -1.58
CA GLU A 1018 -40.62 13.02 -2.29
C GLU A 1018 -39.98 14.07 -3.20
N TYR A 1019 -40.39 14.06 -4.47
CA TYR A 1019 -39.88 15.00 -5.47
C TYR A 1019 -40.78 16.22 -5.51
N ASN A 1020 -40.19 17.41 -5.36
CA ASN A 1020 -40.88 18.68 -5.47
C ASN A 1020 -40.71 19.24 -6.90
N PRO A 1021 -41.75 19.21 -7.75
CA PRO A 1021 -41.66 19.67 -9.14
C PRO A 1021 -41.36 21.17 -9.26
N SER A 1022 -41.77 21.96 -8.25
CA SER A 1022 -41.59 23.41 -8.17
C SER A 1022 -40.13 23.82 -7.98
N LEU A 1023 -39.36 23.02 -7.23
CA LEU A 1023 -37.97 23.30 -6.88
C LEU A 1023 -36.97 22.44 -7.67
N ASN A 1024 -37.46 21.48 -8.46
CA ASN A 1024 -36.64 20.46 -9.14
C ASN A 1024 -35.65 19.77 -8.17
N GLN A 1025 -36.12 19.50 -6.96
CA GLN A 1025 -35.35 18.94 -5.85
C GLN A 1025 -36.14 17.82 -5.17
N SER A 1026 -35.45 16.74 -4.82
CA SER A 1026 -35.99 15.68 -3.96
C SER A 1026 -35.66 15.96 -2.50
N ASN A 1027 -36.63 15.72 -1.62
CA ASN A 1027 -36.45 15.76 -0.17
C ASN A 1027 -36.77 14.40 0.45
N VAL A 1028 -36.11 14.07 1.56
CA VAL A 1028 -36.44 12.86 2.35
C VAL A 1028 -37.28 13.28 3.55
N ILE A 1029 -38.48 12.71 3.65
CA ILE A 1029 -39.43 12.99 4.74
C ILE A 1029 -39.63 11.77 5.63
N GLY A 1030 -39.87 12.00 6.91
CA GLY A 1030 -40.23 10.97 7.88
C GLY A 1030 -41.75 10.76 7.97
N TYR A 1031 -42.18 9.52 8.19
CA TYR A 1031 -43.57 9.17 8.47
C TYR A 1031 -43.67 8.00 9.46
N TRP A 1032 -44.73 7.97 10.24
CA TRP A 1032 -44.98 6.91 11.23
C TRP A 1032 -45.77 5.77 10.61
N GLU A 1033 -45.30 4.55 10.81
CA GLU A 1033 -45.94 3.32 10.33
C GLU A 1033 -46.20 2.37 11.49
N ASN A 1034 -47.32 1.63 11.45
CA ASN A 1034 -47.55 0.52 12.37
C ASN A 1034 -46.86 -0.73 11.81
N ILE A 1035 -45.99 -1.36 12.60
CA ILE A 1035 -45.20 -2.53 12.21
C ILE A 1035 -45.42 -3.65 13.21
N PHE A 1036 -45.80 -4.83 12.73
CA PHE A 1036 -45.84 -6.05 13.53
C PHE A 1036 -44.57 -6.88 13.34
N ALA A 1037 -44.27 -7.74 14.31
CA ALA A 1037 -43.03 -8.54 14.27
C ALA A 1037 -42.93 -9.46 13.05
N ASP A 1038 -44.07 -10.00 12.60
CA ASP A 1038 -44.16 -10.91 11.45
C ASP A 1038 -43.95 -10.19 10.09
N ASP A 1039 -44.07 -8.86 10.07
CA ASP A 1039 -43.94 -8.04 8.86
C ASP A 1039 -42.49 -7.67 8.54
N VAL A 1040 -41.54 -7.94 9.45
CA VAL A 1040 -40.13 -7.57 9.31
C VAL A 1040 -39.31 -8.79 8.85
N LYS A 1041 -38.80 -8.74 7.62
CA LYS A 1041 -38.00 -9.83 7.03
C LYS A 1041 -36.66 -9.34 6.50
N THR A 1042 -35.60 -10.11 6.69
CA THR A 1042 -34.32 -9.91 5.97
C THR A 1042 -34.43 -10.42 4.53
N PRO A 1043 -33.58 -9.97 3.59
CA PRO A 1043 -33.54 -10.53 2.24
C PRO A 1043 -33.39 -12.06 2.21
N ALA A 1044 -32.54 -12.62 3.07
CA ALA A 1044 -32.36 -14.07 3.18
C ALA A 1044 -33.67 -14.77 3.62
N GLU A 1045 -34.39 -14.20 4.59
CA GLU A 1045 -35.69 -14.72 5.03
C GLU A 1045 -36.78 -14.58 3.95
N VAL A 1046 -36.76 -13.50 3.17
CA VAL A 1046 -37.70 -13.32 2.05
C VAL A 1046 -37.53 -14.44 1.02
N TYR A 1047 -36.30 -14.70 0.59
CA TYR A 1047 -36.06 -15.74 -0.43
C TYR A 1047 -36.16 -17.16 0.14
N ALA A 1048 -35.88 -17.38 1.43
CA ALA A 1048 -36.17 -18.63 2.12
C ALA A 1048 -37.69 -18.89 2.18
N HIS A 1049 -38.49 -17.87 2.50
CA HIS A 1049 -39.95 -17.98 2.53
C HIS A 1049 -40.53 -18.26 1.14
N LEU A 1050 -40.03 -17.60 0.09
CA LEU A 1050 -40.44 -17.90 -1.29
C LEU A 1050 -40.07 -19.33 -1.69
N LYS A 1051 -38.96 -19.87 -1.14
CA LYS A 1051 -38.62 -21.29 -1.32
C LYS A 1051 -39.64 -22.22 -0.67
N ASP A 1052 -40.07 -21.89 0.54
CA ASP A 1052 -41.10 -22.65 1.27
C ASP A 1052 -42.48 -22.56 0.59
N GLU A 1053 -42.77 -21.48 -0.13
CA GLU A 1053 -43.97 -21.32 -1.00
C GLU A 1053 -43.93 -22.21 -2.26
N GLY A 1054 -42.83 -22.97 -2.48
CA GLY A 1054 -42.69 -23.93 -3.58
C GLY A 1054 -41.88 -23.43 -4.78
N HIS A 1055 -41.21 -22.28 -4.67
CA HIS A 1055 -40.27 -21.82 -5.69
C HIS A 1055 -38.88 -22.45 -5.50
N ASP A 1056 -38.31 -23.05 -6.53
CA ASP A 1056 -36.96 -23.60 -6.47
C ASP A 1056 -35.92 -22.47 -6.61
N VAL A 1057 -35.47 -21.92 -5.48
CA VAL A 1057 -34.54 -20.77 -5.46
C VAL A 1057 -33.33 -21.01 -4.57
N THR A 1058 -32.19 -20.48 -5.01
CA THR A 1058 -30.95 -20.42 -4.24
C THR A 1058 -30.51 -18.97 -4.10
N TYR A 1059 -30.44 -18.46 -2.88
CA TYR A 1059 -30.03 -17.09 -2.60
C TYR A 1059 -28.56 -17.01 -2.16
N LYS A 1060 -27.81 -16.06 -2.72
CA LYS A 1060 -26.42 -15.74 -2.32
C LYS A 1060 -26.21 -14.23 -2.29
N ARG A 1061 -25.63 -13.70 -1.20
CA ARG A 1061 -25.18 -12.31 -1.08
C ARG A 1061 -23.73 -12.16 -1.53
N VAL A 1062 -23.47 -11.37 -2.58
CA VAL A 1062 -22.13 -11.08 -3.12
C VAL A 1062 -21.95 -9.58 -3.34
N PRO A 1063 -21.58 -8.81 -2.29
CA PRO A 1063 -21.55 -7.36 -2.35
C PRO A 1063 -20.57 -6.80 -3.40
N LEU A 1064 -21.09 -6.04 -4.36
CA LEU A 1064 -20.31 -5.40 -5.43
C LEU A 1064 -21.00 -4.10 -5.91
N THR A 1065 -20.39 -2.95 -5.62
CA THR A 1065 -20.89 -1.63 -6.04
C THR A 1065 -20.16 -1.04 -7.25
N ARG A 1066 -20.84 -0.14 -7.98
CA ARG A 1066 -20.34 0.52 -9.19
C ARG A 1066 -19.06 1.33 -8.97
N GLU A 1067 -18.94 2.00 -7.83
CA GLU A 1067 -17.84 2.95 -7.55
C GLU A 1067 -16.67 2.32 -6.78
N ARG A 1068 -16.66 1.00 -6.63
CA ARG A 1068 -15.60 0.24 -5.96
C ARG A 1068 -14.68 -0.40 -7.02
N GLU A 1069 -13.38 -0.42 -6.72
CA GLU A 1069 -12.42 -1.24 -7.47
C GLU A 1069 -12.71 -2.73 -7.22
N ALA A 1070 -12.99 -3.48 -8.30
CA ALA A 1070 -13.22 -4.91 -8.23
C ALA A 1070 -11.93 -5.65 -7.83
N LEU A 1071 -11.99 -6.43 -6.76
CA LEU A 1071 -10.90 -7.30 -6.33
C LEU A 1071 -10.99 -8.63 -7.06
N ALA A 1072 -9.86 -9.35 -7.18
CA ALA A 1072 -9.86 -10.71 -7.72
C ALA A 1072 -10.83 -11.64 -6.98
N SER A 1073 -10.94 -11.48 -5.66
CA SER A 1073 -11.92 -12.22 -4.83
C SER A 1073 -13.37 -11.91 -5.16
N ASP A 1074 -13.67 -10.71 -5.67
CA ASP A 1074 -15.04 -10.34 -6.08
C ASP A 1074 -15.41 -11.07 -7.39
N VAL A 1075 -14.44 -11.16 -8.32
CA VAL A 1075 -14.59 -11.94 -9.56
C VAL A 1075 -14.79 -13.42 -9.23
N ASP A 1076 -13.96 -13.98 -8.35
CA ASP A 1076 -14.06 -15.36 -7.90
C ASP A 1076 -15.41 -15.65 -7.25
N ALA A 1077 -15.89 -14.77 -6.36
CA ALA A 1077 -17.17 -14.93 -5.68
C ALA A 1077 -18.34 -15.02 -6.67
N ILE A 1078 -18.37 -14.14 -7.68
CA ILE A 1078 -19.41 -14.15 -8.72
C ILE A 1078 -19.29 -15.41 -9.59
N GLN A 1079 -18.07 -15.79 -9.95
CA GLN A 1079 -17.84 -17.02 -10.69
C GLN A 1079 -18.38 -18.24 -9.91
N PHE A 1080 -18.06 -18.35 -8.61
CA PHE A 1080 -18.53 -19.45 -7.74
C PHE A 1080 -20.05 -19.42 -7.44
N CYS A 1081 -20.78 -18.40 -7.89
CA CYS A 1081 -22.24 -18.44 -7.87
C CYS A 1081 -22.82 -19.42 -8.88
N LYS A 1082 -22.07 -19.83 -9.91
CA LYS A 1082 -22.53 -20.82 -10.89
C LYS A 1082 -22.90 -22.13 -10.20
N ASP A 1083 -24.09 -22.61 -10.48
CA ASP A 1083 -24.64 -23.87 -10.00
C ASP A 1083 -25.11 -24.68 -11.21
N ASN A 1084 -24.61 -25.92 -11.37
CA ASN A 1084 -24.98 -26.79 -12.48
C ASN A 1084 -26.47 -27.18 -12.47
N SER A 1085 -27.12 -27.06 -11.31
CA SER A 1085 -28.56 -27.29 -11.17
C SER A 1085 -29.40 -26.05 -11.46
N ALA A 1086 -28.81 -24.84 -11.49
CA ALA A 1086 -29.53 -23.60 -11.75
C ALA A 1086 -29.86 -23.45 -13.24
N GLY A 1087 -31.16 -23.35 -13.55
CA GLY A 1087 -31.63 -23.07 -14.90
C GLY A 1087 -31.66 -21.58 -15.26
N CYS A 1088 -31.50 -20.70 -14.27
CA CYS A 1088 -31.51 -19.24 -14.44
C CYS A 1088 -30.71 -18.52 -13.34
N TYR A 1089 -30.08 -17.39 -13.69
CA TYR A 1089 -29.37 -16.52 -12.76
C TYR A 1089 -29.99 -15.13 -12.74
N LEU A 1090 -30.35 -14.64 -11.55
CA LEU A 1090 -31.00 -13.34 -11.35
C LEU A 1090 -30.16 -12.46 -10.43
N PHE A 1091 -29.56 -11.41 -10.99
CA PHE A 1091 -28.79 -10.42 -10.23
C PHE A 1091 -29.70 -9.34 -9.66
N VAL A 1092 -29.59 -9.08 -8.35
CA VAL A 1092 -30.30 -7.99 -7.67
C VAL A 1092 -29.31 -6.91 -7.28
N SER A 1093 -29.61 -5.66 -7.61
CA SER A 1093 -28.78 -4.51 -7.22
C SER A 1093 -29.66 -3.33 -6.80
N HIS A 1094 -29.04 -2.20 -6.45
CA HIS A 1094 -29.78 -1.02 -6.01
C HIS A 1094 -30.79 -0.56 -7.09
N THR A 1095 -30.30 -0.33 -8.31
CA THR A 1095 -31.13 0.12 -9.44
C THR A 1095 -31.35 -0.92 -10.52
N GLY A 1096 -30.66 -2.06 -10.54
CA GLY A 1096 -30.68 -2.97 -11.69
C GLY A 1096 -29.89 -2.43 -12.89
N PHE A 1097 -29.13 -1.34 -12.71
CA PHE A 1097 -28.36 -0.66 -13.75
C PHE A 1097 -26.99 -0.20 -13.24
N GLY A 1098 -25.98 -0.17 -14.09
CA GLY A 1098 -24.60 0.23 -13.78
C GLY A 1098 -23.72 -0.96 -13.40
N GLY A 1099 -23.28 -1.02 -12.13
CA GLY A 1099 -22.32 -2.03 -11.66
C GLY A 1099 -22.76 -3.49 -11.82
N VAL A 1100 -24.07 -3.74 -11.90
CA VAL A 1100 -24.62 -5.09 -12.16
C VAL A 1100 -24.21 -5.64 -13.54
N ALA A 1101 -24.00 -4.78 -14.55
CA ALA A 1101 -23.57 -5.22 -15.88
C ALA A 1101 -22.19 -5.89 -15.84
N TYR A 1102 -21.30 -5.43 -14.95
CA TYR A 1102 -20.00 -6.04 -14.75
C TYR A 1102 -20.11 -7.45 -14.14
N ALA A 1103 -20.98 -7.64 -13.15
CA ALA A 1103 -21.23 -8.94 -12.54
C ALA A 1103 -21.87 -9.93 -13.52
N MET A 1104 -22.84 -9.47 -14.30
CA MET A 1104 -23.46 -10.25 -15.38
C MET A 1104 -22.41 -10.67 -16.41
N ALA A 1105 -21.53 -9.76 -16.82
CA ALA A 1105 -20.47 -10.04 -17.78
C ALA A 1105 -19.50 -11.14 -17.30
N ILE A 1106 -19.11 -11.13 -16.02
CA ILE A 1106 -18.25 -12.17 -15.43
C ILE A 1106 -18.91 -13.55 -15.58
N LEU A 1107 -20.20 -13.66 -15.27
CA LEU A 1107 -20.91 -14.93 -15.35
C LEU A 1107 -21.19 -15.36 -16.80
N CYS A 1108 -21.51 -14.42 -17.70
CA CYS A 1108 -21.63 -14.69 -19.13
C CYS A 1108 -20.36 -15.31 -19.70
N ILE A 1109 -19.18 -14.76 -19.37
CA ILE A 1109 -17.88 -15.29 -19.82
C ILE A 1109 -17.69 -16.73 -19.32
N ARG A 1110 -18.02 -17.00 -18.05
CA ARG A 1110 -17.94 -18.36 -17.48
C ARG A 1110 -18.86 -19.35 -18.18
N LEU A 1111 -20.13 -18.99 -18.42
CA LEU A 1111 -21.09 -19.85 -19.11
C LEU A 1111 -20.71 -20.08 -20.58
N GLY A 1112 -20.23 -19.04 -21.26
CA GLY A 1112 -19.77 -19.13 -22.65
C GLY A 1112 -18.57 -20.07 -22.80
N ALA A 1113 -17.58 -19.95 -21.92
CA ALA A 1113 -16.40 -20.82 -21.93
C ALA A 1113 -16.76 -22.31 -21.79
N GLU A 1114 -17.76 -22.66 -20.97
CA GLU A 1114 -18.20 -24.04 -20.81
C GLU A 1114 -19.00 -24.58 -22.00
N ALA A 1115 -19.82 -23.75 -22.64
CA ALA A 1115 -20.53 -24.13 -23.86
C ALA A 1115 -19.54 -24.42 -25.00
N ASP A 1116 -18.48 -23.62 -25.11
CA ASP A 1116 -17.36 -23.84 -26.04
C ASP A 1116 -16.57 -25.12 -25.67
N PHE A 1117 -16.38 -25.42 -24.39
CA PHE A 1117 -15.74 -26.67 -23.95
C PHE A 1117 -16.61 -27.91 -24.21
N ALA A 1118 -17.92 -27.83 -24.00
CA ALA A 1118 -18.86 -28.93 -24.19
C ALA A 1118 -19.12 -29.27 -25.68
N SER A 1119 -18.92 -28.29 -26.58
CA SER A 1119 -19.10 -28.44 -28.03
C SER A 1119 -17.84 -28.93 -28.77
N ASN A 1120 -16.67 -28.92 -28.14
CA ASN A 1120 -15.40 -29.32 -28.76
C ASN A 1120 -15.03 -30.79 -28.45
N ILE A 1121 -15.56 -31.73 -29.24
CA ILE A 1121 -14.88 -33.00 -29.58
C ILE A 1121 -13.71 -32.64 -30.52
N PRO A 1122 -12.49 -33.21 -30.36
CA PRO A 1122 -11.31 -32.74 -31.08
C PRO A 1122 -11.45 -32.94 -32.60
N GLN A 1123 -11.81 -31.87 -33.31
CA GLN A 1123 -11.60 -31.75 -34.75
C GLN A 1123 -10.45 -30.77 -34.99
N SER A 1124 -9.59 -31.17 -35.95
CA SER A 1124 -8.39 -30.45 -36.37
C SER A 1124 -8.68 -28.96 -36.61
N ILE A 1125 -7.85 -28.12 -35.99
CA ILE A 1125 -7.88 -26.66 -36.10
C ILE A 1125 -7.72 -26.27 -37.57
N ALA A 1126 -8.83 -25.91 -38.20
CA ALA A 1126 -8.86 -25.19 -39.47
C ALA A 1126 -9.31 -23.76 -39.18
N ASN A 1127 -8.49 -22.81 -39.62
CA ASN A 1127 -8.69 -21.36 -39.50
C ASN A 1127 -10.10 -20.95 -39.94
N ALA A 1128 -10.87 -20.37 -39.02
CA ALA A 1128 -12.08 -19.62 -39.38
C ALA A 1128 -11.66 -18.20 -39.79
N ASP A 1129 -11.60 -17.97 -41.10
CA ASP A 1129 -11.53 -16.65 -41.72
C ASP A 1129 -12.76 -15.83 -41.31
N LEU A 1130 -12.57 -14.82 -40.46
CA LEU A 1130 -13.55 -13.76 -40.22
C LEU A 1130 -13.31 -12.64 -41.24
N SER A 1131 -14.10 -12.66 -42.31
CA SER A 1131 -14.15 -11.57 -43.28
C SER A 1131 -14.87 -10.35 -42.68
N TYR A 1132 -14.11 -9.32 -42.33
CA TYR A 1132 -14.67 -8.00 -42.08
C TYR A 1132 -14.85 -7.27 -43.41
N ALA A 1133 -16.11 -6.97 -43.76
CA ALA A 1133 -16.42 -6.08 -44.87
C ALA A 1133 -15.83 -4.69 -44.60
N TYR A 1134 -14.97 -4.23 -45.51
CA TYR A 1134 -14.36 -2.90 -45.49
C TYR A 1134 -15.27 -1.92 -46.25
N GLU A 1135 -15.79 -0.91 -45.57
CA GLU A 1135 -16.17 0.35 -46.21
C GLU A 1135 -14.99 1.33 -46.15
N ASP A 1136 -14.74 1.97 -47.29
CA ASP A 1136 -13.64 2.89 -47.55
C ASP A 1136 -14.04 4.33 -47.19
N GLY A 1137 -13.06 5.14 -46.76
CA GLY A 1137 -13.14 6.60 -46.82
C GLY A 1137 -13.31 7.41 -45.51
N LEU A 1138 -12.29 8.25 -45.27
CA LEU A 1138 -12.29 9.57 -44.60
C LEU A 1138 -12.11 9.68 -43.05
N HIS A 1139 -11.27 10.67 -42.70
CA HIS A 1139 -10.96 11.27 -41.39
C HIS A 1139 -9.93 10.59 -40.46
N ALA A 1140 -8.70 11.12 -40.49
CA ALA A 1140 -7.61 10.78 -39.57
C ALA A 1140 -7.89 11.09 -38.09
N GLN A 1141 -8.80 12.02 -37.79
CA GLN A 1141 -9.23 12.35 -36.41
C GLN A 1141 -10.35 11.43 -35.90
N ALA A 1142 -11.21 10.92 -36.81
CA ALA A 1142 -12.26 9.96 -36.47
C ALA A 1142 -11.69 8.59 -36.05
N SER A 1143 -10.48 8.25 -36.50
CA SER A 1143 -9.82 6.97 -36.23
C SER A 1143 -9.36 6.80 -34.78
N GLU A 1144 -9.00 7.87 -34.07
CA GLU A 1144 -8.52 7.78 -32.69
C GLU A 1144 -9.68 7.74 -31.70
N GLU A 1145 -10.71 8.55 -31.94
CA GLU A 1145 -11.95 8.52 -31.15
C GLU A 1145 -12.64 7.15 -31.27
N ALA A 1146 -12.68 6.56 -32.48
CA ALA A 1146 -13.19 5.22 -32.69
C ALA A 1146 -12.38 4.15 -31.92
N ALA A 1147 -11.04 4.27 -31.88
CA ALA A 1147 -10.20 3.35 -31.12
C ALA A 1147 -10.47 3.40 -29.60
N PHE A 1148 -10.65 4.60 -29.04
CA PHE A 1148 -10.99 4.75 -27.62
C PHE A 1148 -12.39 4.21 -27.28
N ARG A 1149 -13.38 4.38 -28.18
CA ARG A 1149 -14.70 3.77 -28.01
C ARG A 1149 -14.66 2.23 -28.03
N LEU A 1150 -13.76 1.66 -28.81
CA LEU A 1150 -13.51 0.20 -28.87
C LEU A 1150 -12.65 -0.32 -27.72
N GLY A 1151 -12.24 0.53 -26.77
CA GLY A 1151 -11.44 0.13 -25.61
C GLY A 1151 -9.98 -0.16 -25.93
N ASP A 1152 -9.44 0.33 -27.05
CA ASP A 1152 -8.05 0.13 -27.48
C ASP A 1152 -7.07 1.09 -26.73
N TYR A 1153 -7.17 1.11 -25.40
CA TYR A 1153 -6.28 1.86 -24.52
C TYR A 1153 -4.92 1.16 -24.38
N ARG A 1154 -3.84 1.93 -24.27
CA ARG A 1154 -2.45 1.42 -24.20
C ARG A 1154 -2.25 0.31 -23.16
N ASP A 1155 -2.79 0.51 -21.96
CA ASP A 1155 -2.59 -0.42 -20.84
C ASP A 1155 -3.38 -1.73 -21.07
N ILE A 1156 -4.59 -1.65 -21.64
CA ILE A 1156 -5.37 -2.83 -22.06
C ILE A 1156 -4.65 -3.59 -23.17
N LEU A 1157 -4.17 -2.89 -24.20
CA LEU A 1157 -3.42 -3.53 -25.29
C LEU A 1157 -2.09 -4.14 -24.82
N SER A 1158 -1.48 -3.57 -23.78
CA SER A 1158 -0.27 -4.15 -23.18
C SER A 1158 -0.60 -5.44 -22.43
N LEU A 1159 -1.69 -5.45 -21.67
CA LEU A 1159 -2.22 -6.64 -20.99
C LEU A 1159 -2.56 -7.76 -21.98
N THR A 1160 -3.26 -7.46 -23.08
CA THR A 1160 -3.64 -8.47 -24.07
C THR A 1160 -2.45 -9.15 -24.73
N ARG A 1161 -1.34 -8.43 -24.96
CA ARG A 1161 -0.11 -9.02 -25.51
C ARG A 1161 0.55 -9.98 -24.53
N VAL A 1162 0.49 -9.68 -23.23
CA VAL A 1162 1.07 -10.55 -22.20
C VAL A 1162 0.27 -11.85 -22.12
N LEU A 1163 -1.06 -11.78 -22.16
CA LEU A 1163 -1.92 -12.96 -22.03
C LEU A 1163 -1.91 -13.84 -23.29
N MET A 1164 -1.92 -15.16 -23.09
CA MET A 1164 -1.86 -16.14 -24.19
C MET A 1164 -2.95 -15.97 -25.23
N HIS A 1165 -4.19 -15.89 -24.76
CA HIS A 1165 -5.36 -15.68 -25.58
C HIS A 1165 -5.85 -14.23 -25.50
N GLY A 1166 -4.99 -13.29 -25.09
CA GLY A 1166 -5.41 -11.94 -24.71
C GLY A 1166 -6.26 -11.20 -25.75
N PRO A 1167 -5.91 -11.17 -27.05
CA PRO A 1167 -6.76 -10.56 -28.07
C PRO A 1167 -8.13 -11.22 -28.20
N LYS A 1168 -8.18 -12.57 -28.16
CA LYS A 1168 -9.45 -13.32 -28.19
C LYS A 1168 -10.26 -13.04 -26.93
N SER A 1169 -9.64 -13.11 -25.75
CA SER A 1169 -10.27 -12.80 -24.47
C SER A 1169 -10.80 -11.37 -24.42
N LYS A 1170 -10.10 -10.37 -24.98
CA LYS A 1170 -10.62 -9.00 -25.11
C LYS A 1170 -11.84 -8.97 -26.01
N ALA A 1171 -11.80 -9.63 -27.17
CA ALA A 1171 -12.94 -9.69 -28.09
C ALA A 1171 -14.17 -10.35 -27.42
N ASP A 1172 -13.96 -11.46 -26.69
CA ASP A 1172 -15.03 -12.14 -25.94
C ASP A 1172 -15.63 -11.20 -24.87
N VAL A 1173 -14.78 -10.47 -24.14
CA VAL A 1173 -15.22 -9.45 -23.17
C VAL A 1173 -15.99 -8.32 -23.87
N ASP A 1174 -15.51 -7.81 -25.00
CA ASP A 1174 -16.17 -6.76 -25.78
C ASP A 1174 -17.58 -7.20 -26.23
N ILE A 1175 -17.73 -8.43 -26.70
CA ILE A 1175 -19.03 -9.02 -27.10
C ILE A 1175 -19.98 -9.08 -25.90
N VAL A 1176 -19.49 -9.53 -24.75
CA VAL A 1176 -20.31 -9.67 -23.54
C VAL A 1176 -20.72 -8.30 -22.99
N ILE A 1177 -19.82 -7.31 -22.97
CA ILE A 1177 -20.14 -5.93 -22.56
C ILE A 1177 -21.27 -5.38 -23.43
N GLU A 1178 -21.23 -5.62 -24.74
CA GLU A 1178 -22.29 -5.18 -25.66
C GLU A 1178 -23.64 -5.84 -25.33
N ARG A 1179 -23.64 -7.15 -25.06
CA ARG A 1179 -24.86 -7.88 -24.66
C ARG A 1179 -25.42 -7.43 -23.31
N CYS A 1180 -24.57 -6.90 -22.42
CA CYS A 1180 -24.97 -6.36 -21.13
C CYS A 1180 -25.36 -4.87 -21.16
N ALA A 1181 -25.26 -4.19 -22.32
CA ALA A 1181 -25.42 -2.74 -22.43
C ALA A 1181 -26.76 -2.20 -21.87
N GLY A 1182 -27.84 -2.99 -21.95
CA GLY A 1182 -29.14 -2.61 -21.38
C GLY A 1182 -29.16 -2.50 -19.84
N ALA A 1183 -28.23 -3.17 -19.15
CA ALA A 1183 -27.98 -3.03 -17.72
C ALA A 1183 -26.84 -2.05 -17.42
N GLY A 1184 -26.10 -1.56 -18.42
CA GLY A 1184 -24.97 -0.63 -18.28
C GLY A 1184 -23.83 -0.95 -19.26
N HIS A 1185 -23.15 0.06 -19.80
CA HIS A 1185 -22.11 -0.11 -20.81
C HIS A 1185 -20.76 0.45 -20.35
N LEU A 1186 -19.86 -0.45 -19.91
CA LEU A 1186 -18.59 -0.08 -19.28
C LEU A 1186 -17.68 0.77 -20.18
N ARG A 1187 -17.63 0.49 -21.49
CA ARG A 1187 -16.75 1.22 -22.42
C ARG A 1187 -17.21 2.67 -22.62
N ASP A 1188 -18.51 2.90 -22.67
CA ASP A 1188 -19.07 4.26 -22.79
C ASP A 1188 -18.86 5.06 -21.51
N ASP A 1189 -19.01 4.42 -20.35
CA ASP A 1189 -18.72 5.05 -19.06
C ASP A 1189 -17.24 5.50 -19.00
N ILE A 1190 -16.28 4.62 -19.37
CA ILE A 1190 -14.86 4.97 -19.42
C ILE A 1190 -14.62 6.13 -20.39
N TYR A 1191 -15.17 6.06 -21.60
CA TYR A 1191 -15.00 7.08 -22.63
C TYR A 1191 -15.60 8.44 -22.19
N TYR A 1192 -16.76 8.43 -21.55
CA TYR A 1192 -17.41 9.63 -21.01
C TYR A 1192 -16.53 10.33 -19.96
N TYR A 1193 -16.06 9.59 -18.94
CA TYR A 1193 -15.21 10.18 -17.89
C TYR A 1193 -13.84 10.62 -18.43
N CYS A 1194 -13.27 9.92 -19.42
CA CYS A 1194 -12.08 10.39 -20.16
C CYS A 1194 -12.28 11.80 -20.74
N LYS A 1195 -13.45 12.04 -21.34
CA LYS A 1195 -13.77 13.29 -22.03
C LYS A 1195 -14.03 14.43 -21.04
N GLU A 1196 -14.78 14.17 -19.97
CA GLU A 1196 -15.07 15.16 -18.93
C GLU A 1196 -13.79 15.63 -18.23
N LEU A 1197 -12.85 14.73 -17.94
CA LEU A 1197 -11.61 15.09 -17.26
C LEU A 1197 -10.69 15.98 -18.11
N LYS A 1198 -10.73 15.86 -19.44
CA LYS A 1198 -9.99 16.73 -20.38
C LYS A 1198 -10.54 18.17 -20.43
N LYS A 1199 -11.77 18.41 -20.00
CA LYS A 1199 -12.41 19.75 -20.03
C LYS A 1199 -12.00 20.67 -18.87
N PHE A 1200 -11.33 20.16 -17.82
CA PHE A 1200 -11.01 20.93 -16.60
C PHE A 1200 -9.50 21.03 -16.33
N PRO A 1201 -8.82 22.11 -16.77
CA PRO A 1201 -7.36 22.26 -16.64
C PRO A 1201 -6.83 22.88 -15.33
N GLY A 1202 -7.55 22.82 -14.19
CA GLY A 1202 -6.86 22.90 -12.88
C GLY A 1202 -7.32 23.90 -11.80
N TYR A 1203 -8.54 24.46 -11.82
CA TYR A 1203 -8.98 25.39 -10.77
C TYR A 1203 -9.98 24.83 -9.74
N ASP A 1204 -10.50 23.62 -9.94
CA ASP A 1204 -11.43 22.96 -9.00
C ASP A 1204 -10.93 21.54 -8.67
N GLU A 1205 -10.09 21.44 -7.63
CA GLU A 1205 -9.54 20.16 -7.16
C GLU A 1205 -10.63 19.19 -6.67
N GLU A 1206 -11.77 19.69 -6.19
CA GLU A 1206 -12.85 18.87 -5.62
C GLU A 1206 -13.69 18.22 -6.72
N HIS A 1207 -14.08 18.99 -7.75
CA HIS A 1207 -14.78 18.45 -8.91
C HIS A 1207 -13.89 17.51 -9.73
N ARG A 1208 -12.59 17.83 -9.87
CA ARG A 1208 -11.61 16.94 -10.50
C ARG A 1208 -11.44 15.63 -9.71
N ALA A 1209 -11.39 15.70 -8.38
CA ALA A 1209 -11.32 14.52 -7.53
C ALA A 1209 -12.60 13.66 -7.61
N TYR A 1210 -13.77 14.28 -7.76
CA TYR A 1210 -15.04 13.58 -8.00
C TYR A 1210 -15.06 12.86 -9.36
N LEU A 1211 -14.64 13.52 -10.44
CA LEU A 1211 -14.53 12.90 -11.77
C LEU A 1211 -13.51 11.76 -11.79
N MET A 1212 -12.40 11.91 -11.08
CA MET A 1212 -11.43 10.82 -10.87
C MET A 1212 -12.01 9.66 -10.05
N ASP A 1213 -12.90 9.93 -9.09
CA ASP A 1213 -13.57 8.90 -8.30
C ASP A 1213 -14.58 8.10 -9.12
N MET A 1214 -15.34 8.77 -9.98
CA MET A 1214 -16.32 8.12 -10.86
C MET A 1214 -15.68 7.40 -12.06
N GLY A 1215 -14.47 7.82 -12.48
CA GLY A 1215 -13.62 7.09 -13.45
C GLY A 1215 -12.80 5.94 -12.84
N VAL A 1216 -13.01 5.67 -11.54
CA VAL A 1216 -12.45 4.68 -10.60
C VAL A 1216 -10.92 4.45 -10.63
N THR A 1217 -10.23 4.17 -11.74
CA THR A 1217 -8.74 4.00 -11.71
C THR A 1217 -8.05 4.06 -13.07
N PHE A 1218 -8.59 4.73 -14.09
CA PHE A 1218 -7.91 4.75 -15.41
C PHE A 1218 -6.85 5.85 -15.59
N PHE A 1219 -6.74 6.84 -14.67
CA PHE A 1219 -5.99 8.08 -14.93
C PHE A 1219 -4.80 8.38 -14.01
N SER A 1220 -4.46 7.49 -13.07
CA SER A 1220 -3.19 7.65 -12.33
C SER A 1220 -1.96 7.46 -13.25
N SER A 1221 -2.12 6.82 -14.41
CA SER A 1221 -1.11 6.74 -15.47
C SER A 1221 -1.14 7.92 -16.45
N LEU A 1222 -2.25 8.67 -16.54
CA LEU A 1222 -2.39 9.84 -17.42
C LEU A 1222 -2.09 11.18 -16.72
N SER A 1223 -1.99 11.19 -15.39
CA SER A 1223 -1.54 12.35 -14.60
C SER A 1223 -0.03 12.41 -14.39
N ASN A 1224 0.74 11.53 -15.06
CA ASN A 1224 2.16 11.72 -15.29
C ASN A 1224 2.46 11.62 -16.80
N PRO A 1225 2.39 12.74 -17.54
CA PRO A 1225 3.03 12.83 -18.84
C PRO A 1225 4.54 12.98 -18.63
N THR A 1226 5.23 11.96 -18.13
CA THR A 1226 6.69 11.92 -18.25
C THR A 1226 7.02 11.59 -19.69
N SER A 1227 7.20 12.68 -20.43
CA SER A 1227 7.68 12.78 -21.77
C SER A 1227 9.06 12.16 -21.89
N THR A 1228 9.15 11.08 -22.65
CA THR A 1228 10.40 10.72 -23.33
C THR A 1228 10.64 11.76 -24.42
N VAL A 1229 11.30 12.86 -24.05
CA VAL A 1229 11.87 13.82 -25.00
C VAL A 1229 13.07 13.15 -25.69
N PRO A 1230 13.26 13.30 -27.02
CA PRO A 1230 14.37 12.72 -27.75
C PRO A 1230 15.72 13.14 -27.15
N ARG A 1231 16.64 12.17 -27.10
CA ARG A 1231 18.04 12.33 -26.69
C ARG A 1231 18.69 13.47 -27.49
N GLN A 1232 19.03 14.59 -26.85
CA GLN A 1232 20.16 15.39 -27.31
C GLN A 1232 21.42 14.83 -26.66
N ARG A 1233 22.32 14.37 -27.53
CA ARG A 1233 23.60 13.72 -27.20
C ARG A 1233 24.50 14.66 -26.39
N ILE A 1234 25.11 14.13 -25.33
CA ILE A 1234 26.50 14.42 -24.94
C ILE A 1234 27.23 13.09 -24.98
#